data_AF-A0A0B2VIM4-F1
#
_entry.id   AF-A0A0B2VIM4-F1
#
_cell.length_a   1.000
_cell.length_b   1.000
_cell.length_c   1.000
_cell.angle_alpha   90.00
_cell.angle_beta   90.00
_cell.angle_gamma   90.00
#
_symmetry.space_group_name_H-M   'P 1'
#
loop_
_entity.id
_entity.type
_entity.pdbx_description
1 polymer ?
#
loop_
_entity_poly.entity_id
_entity_poly.type
_entity_poly.pdbx_seq_one_letter_code
_entity_poly.pdbx_strand_id
1 'polypeptide(L)'
;MTQLCTGPTILSCRANRQWLSQACRLSEAVTKEMTKYFITVKPCPYLQFVPNIFMQFAAFLVLSIGVDRIFCVCFTIRALQNRCNILIAIQAFCELFHQAAHAITAYFIYTGKYFITVKSCLYLQFVPNIFMQFAAFLVLSIGVDRIFCVCFTISYNKLNKTAYIIGMMIPAGLYTIAQLAVAYVSDQNDTYKYSTKSIILLGAMASLMNIQRFYAYAARTQHEKWNTFRFDDVTRSEELIETQQNMKIVVIGAAPTGLGVAYRLHELQQSNEAAKKVDIILLERESFAGGLSRTEKDEKGFLWDMGVHITFSHNYPYYFKALKWAHDDWNSITRNCKVDISHMFNEEGVHLVPYPAQFAVHLFPEEAKKSAVAELKERYENEKNDVPKTFDEWVVNNFGATIRKYFFRPYTRKVWTVETEELNPIWVGTRVAKVSPAKLDQLCAMSQHELAQADFGWGPNATFIFPKHGGTGTIWKAMAAKLPQNWFRFNCEVTNVNFVDKVVTCVEKTEDGDKTIHFDYDILINTSPLDLLIKHTKLCPELRVQRSKVFIVGVGLKKPLTDFLENLTWLYIPDLDVPFYRVTILSNFGDFTPDSSKYWSLLCECGRKVDDPVTEEEIRNAAIEGLLRKKMFKRDQIVSVYSTLLPYGYPIPTIRRDIEVARAHKVLEKHSIYSRGRFGGWKYEASNQDHCFIQGKELVDRILFDEPEQLYKTGLAAKEG
;
A
#
# COMPACT_ATOMS: atom_id res chain seq x y z
N MET A 1 -11.36 8.25 -66.21
CA MET A 1 -10.06 7.53 -66.14
C MET A 1 -10.23 6.24 -65.36
N THR A 2 -11.13 5.40 -65.87
CA THR A 2 -11.20 3.95 -65.66
C THR A 2 -10.16 3.32 -66.58
N GLN A 3 -9.50 2.25 -66.13
CA GLN A 3 -8.33 1.57 -66.72
C GLN A 3 -6.96 2.21 -66.42
N LEU A 4 -6.37 1.79 -65.29
CA LEU A 4 -4.95 1.45 -65.13
C LEU A 4 -4.71 1.15 -63.64
N CYS A 5 -4.43 -0.13 -63.34
CA CYS A 5 -3.97 -0.74 -62.07
C CYS A 5 -4.79 -1.98 -61.66
N THR A 6 -5.05 -2.88 -62.61
CA THR A 6 -5.18 -4.30 -62.32
C THR A 6 -3.77 -4.86 -62.07
N GLY A 7 -3.44 -5.17 -60.82
CA GLY A 7 -2.13 -5.74 -60.46
C GLY A 7 -2.14 -6.55 -59.14
N PRO A 8 -1.11 -7.39 -58.90
CA PRO A 8 -1.09 -8.49 -57.90
C PRO A 8 -1.15 -8.04 -56.42
N THR A 9 -1.13 -6.74 -56.16
CA THR A 9 -0.96 -6.13 -54.85
C THR A 9 -2.21 -6.23 -53.96
N ILE A 10 -3.41 -6.31 -54.55
CA ILE A 10 -4.66 -6.47 -53.79
C ILE A 10 -4.86 -7.93 -53.35
N LEU A 11 -4.39 -8.89 -54.15
CA LEU A 11 -4.44 -10.32 -53.84
C LEU A 11 -3.49 -10.70 -52.70
N SER A 12 -2.29 -10.10 -52.61
CA SER A 12 -1.36 -10.36 -51.50
C SER A 12 -1.86 -9.81 -50.16
N CYS A 13 -2.56 -8.67 -50.15
CA CYS A 13 -3.17 -8.08 -48.95
C CYS A 13 -4.36 -8.91 -48.42
N ARG A 14 -5.16 -9.53 -49.29
CA ARG A 14 -6.25 -10.44 -48.87
C ARG A 14 -5.73 -11.77 -48.32
N ALA A 15 -4.72 -12.37 -48.97
CA ALA A 15 -4.09 -13.60 -48.51
C ALA A 15 -3.40 -13.41 -47.13
N ASN A 16 -2.71 -12.28 -46.92
CA ASN A 16 -2.10 -11.94 -45.63
C ASN A 16 -3.15 -11.72 -44.52
N ARG A 17 -4.31 -11.12 -44.81
CA ARG A 17 -5.40 -10.94 -43.83
C ARG A 17 -6.02 -12.26 -43.37
N GLN A 18 -6.28 -13.19 -44.30
CA GLN A 18 -6.84 -14.50 -43.96
C GLN A 18 -5.87 -15.32 -43.10
N TRP A 19 -4.59 -15.34 -43.47
CA TRP A 19 -3.54 -16.05 -42.75
C TRP A 19 -3.32 -15.52 -41.32
N LEU A 20 -3.25 -14.19 -41.16
CA LEU A 20 -3.16 -13.55 -39.83
C LEU A 20 -4.36 -13.88 -38.93
N SER A 21 -5.57 -13.94 -39.49
CA SER A 21 -6.76 -14.31 -38.70
C SER A 21 -6.78 -15.79 -38.31
N GLN A 22 -6.15 -16.68 -39.09
CA GLN A 22 -6.02 -18.09 -38.77
C GLN A 22 -4.93 -18.32 -37.73
N ALA A 23 -3.78 -17.64 -37.83
CA ALA A 23 -2.71 -17.71 -36.85
C ALA A 23 -3.12 -17.16 -35.48
N CYS A 24 -3.85 -16.04 -35.43
CA CYS A 24 -4.41 -15.51 -34.18
C CYS A 24 -5.43 -16.46 -33.56
N ARG A 25 -6.34 -17.05 -34.36
CA ARG A 25 -7.33 -18.02 -33.86
C ARG A 25 -6.70 -19.31 -33.34
N LEU A 26 -5.61 -19.78 -33.96
CA LEU A 26 -4.87 -20.95 -33.48
C LEU A 26 -4.19 -20.67 -32.13
N SER A 27 -3.56 -19.51 -31.99
CA SER A 27 -2.91 -19.06 -30.74
C SER A 27 -3.94 -18.91 -29.60
N GLU A 28 -5.09 -18.31 -29.89
CA GLU A 28 -6.18 -18.12 -28.93
C GLU A 28 -6.82 -19.45 -28.49
N ALA A 29 -6.99 -20.40 -29.42
CA ALA A 29 -7.51 -21.74 -29.12
C ALA A 29 -6.55 -22.58 -28.26
N VAL A 30 -5.24 -22.54 -28.55
CA VAL A 30 -4.20 -23.22 -27.75
C VAL A 30 -4.13 -22.65 -26.34
N THR A 31 -4.27 -21.31 -26.21
CA THR A 31 -4.25 -20.63 -24.90
C THR A 31 -5.48 -21.02 -24.07
N LYS A 32 -6.67 -21.07 -24.67
CA LYS A 32 -7.94 -21.43 -23.99
C LYS A 32 -7.97 -22.87 -23.50
N GLU A 33 -7.49 -23.83 -24.28
CA GLU A 33 -7.44 -25.24 -23.87
C GLU A 33 -6.41 -25.47 -22.76
N MET A 34 -5.28 -24.76 -22.75
CA MET A 34 -4.34 -24.82 -21.63
C MET A 34 -4.92 -24.21 -20.34
N THR A 35 -5.66 -23.11 -20.40
CA THR A 35 -6.32 -22.54 -19.22
C THR A 35 -7.33 -23.52 -18.60
N LYS A 36 -8.04 -24.30 -19.43
CA LYS A 36 -9.00 -25.33 -18.97
C LYS A 36 -8.33 -26.51 -18.27
N TYR A 37 -7.19 -26.99 -18.77
CA TYR A 37 -6.51 -28.18 -18.22
C TYR A 37 -5.90 -27.92 -16.82
N PHE A 38 -5.53 -26.67 -16.51
CA PHE A 38 -4.80 -26.32 -15.28
C PHE A 38 -5.67 -25.84 -14.12
N ILE A 39 -6.93 -25.45 -14.35
CA ILE A 39 -7.87 -25.08 -13.27
C ILE A 39 -8.28 -26.31 -12.42
N THR A 40 -8.05 -27.53 -12.91
CA THR A 40 -8.53 -28.78 -12.29
C THR A 40 -7.56 -29.47 -11.32
N VAL A 41 -6.31 -29.04 -11.16
CA VAL A 41 -5.31 -29.76 -10.32
C VAL A 41 -4.92 -28.94 -9.09
N LYS A 42 -5.30 -29.41 -7.88
CA LYS A 42 -4.93 -28.78 -6.59
C LYS A 42 -3.44 -28.99 -6.27
N PRO A 43 -2.69 -27.96 -5.80
CA PRO A 43 -1.24 -28.07 -5.64
C PRO A 43 -0.79 -28.53 -4.24
N CYS A 44 0.26 -29.38 -4.22
CA CYS A 44 1.03 -29.80 -3.04
C CYS A 44 2.32 -28.95 -2.92
N PRO A 45 2.78 -28.54 -1.71
CA PRO A 45 3.80 -27.49 -1.55
C PRO A 45 5.21 -27.84 -2.06
N TYR A 46 5.57 -29.13 -2.13
CA TYR A 46 6.90 -29.56 -2.59
C TYR A 46 7.04 -29.62 -4.12
N LEU A 47 5.95 -29.44 -4.85
CA LEU A 47 5.93 -29.49 -6.32
C LEU A 47 5.97 -28.12 -6.99
N GLN A 48 6.18 -26.99 -6.28
CA GLN A 48 6.17 -25.65 -6.90
C GLN A 48 7.37 -25.35 -7.83
N PHE A 49 8.46 -26.10 -7.74
CA PHE A 49 9.68 -25.82 -8.52
C PHE A 49 9.64 -26.40 -9.94
N VAL A 50 9.05 -27.59 -10.11
CA VAL A 50 8.97 -28.27 -11.42
C VAL A 50 8.08 -27.52 -12.43
N PRO A 51 6.91 -26.97 -12.05
CA PRO A 51 6.04 -26.20 -12.95
C PRO A 51 6.69 -24.90 -13.42
N ASN A 52 7.45 -24.21 -12.57
CA ASN A 52 8.11 -22.96 -12.96
C ASN A 52 9.25 -23.18 -13.96
N ILE A 53 10.04 -24.23 -13.78
CA ILE A 53 11.08 -24.60 -14.75
C ILE A 53 10.42 -25.05 -16.06
N PHE A 54 9.38 -25.89 -15.98
CA PHE A 54 8.63 -26.34 -17.16
C PHE A 54 7.95 -25.18 -17.89
N MET A 55 7.45 -24.17 -17.17
CA MET A 55 6.86 -22.95 -17.74
C MET A 55 7.87 -22.13 -18.53
N GLN A 56 9.09 -21.95 -18.01
CA GLN A 56 10.16 -21.23 -18.71
C GLN A 56 10.61 -21.97 -19.98
N PHE A 57 10.75 -23.30 -19.90
CA PHE A 57 11.09 -24.12 -21.07
C PHE A 57 9.96 -24.21 -22.11
N ALA A 58 8.70 -24.31 -21.67
CA ALA A 58 7.56 -24.32 -22.57
C ALA A 58 7.37 -22.96 -23.27
N ALA A 59 7.55 -21.85 -22.57
CA ALA A 59 7.55 -20.51 -23.17
C ALA A 59 8.66 -20.39 -24.23
N PHE A 60 9.89 -20.81 -23.89
CA PHE A 60 11.00 -20.85 -24.84
C PHE A 60 10.66 -21.67 -26.10
N LEU A 61 10.14 -22.89 -25.96
CA LEU A 61 9.80 -23.77 -27.09
C LEU A 61 8.67 -23.21 -27.95
N VAL A 62 7.57 -22.77 -27.35
CA VAL A 62 6.39 -22.27 -28.08
C VAL A 62 6.71 -20.98 -28.82
N LEU A 63 7.41 -20.05 -28.17
CA LEU A 63 7.81 -18.78 -28.79
C LEU A 63 8.82 -19.01 -29.91
N SER A 64 9.80 -19.89 -29.72
CA SER A 64 10.77 -20.23 -30.77
C SER A 64 10.10 -20.85 -32.00
N ILE A 65 9.18 -21.81 -31.82
CA ILE A 65 8.46 -22.45 -32.94
C ILE A 65 7.59 -21.44 -33.71
N GLY A 66 6.97 -20.50 -33.01
CA GLY A 66 6.15 -19.44 -33.63
C GLY A 66 6.99 -18.45 -34.45
N VAL A 67 8.13 -18.05 -33.89
CA VAL A 67 9.06 -17.07 -34.48
C VAL A 67 9.82 -17.66 -35.68
N ASP A 68 10.26 -18.92 -35.59
CA ASP A 68 10.94 -19.63 -36.68
C ASP A 68 10.06 -19.74 -37.92
N ARG A 69 8.74 -19.97 -37.74
CA ARG A 69 7.80 -20.04 -38.86
C ARG A 69 7.66 -18.70 -39.59
N ILE A 70 7.66 -17.58 -38.86
CA ILE A 70 7.60 -16.23 -39.46
C ILE A 70 8.88 -15.97 -40.27
N PHE A 71 10.05 -16.28 -39.70
CA PHE A 71 11.34 -16.14 -40.37
C PHE A 71 11.43 -17.01 -41.64
N CYS A 72 11.12 -18.32 -41.53
CA CYS A 72 11.17 -19.25 -42.65
C CYS A 72 10.22 -18.86 -43.78
N VAL A 73 8.99 -18.43 -43.48
CA VAL A 73 7.99 -18.04 -44.49
C VAL A 73 8.40 -16.78 -45.24
N CYS A 74 8.94 -15.77 -44.53
CA CYS A 74 9.40 -14.53 -45.16
C CYS A 74 10.57 -14.73 -46.13
N PHE A 75 11.44 -15.72 -45.87
CA PHE A 75 12.61 -15.99 -46.73
C PHE A 75 12.35 -17.03 -47.84
N THR A 76 11.44 -17.99 -47.65
CA THR A 76 11.13 -19.01 -48.66
C THR A 76 10.19 -18.52 -49.77
N ILE A 77 9.27 -17.59 -49.47
CA ILE A 77 8.30 -17.09 -50.45
C ILE A 77 8.79 -15.77 -51.04
N ARG A 78 9.29 -15.80 -52.29
CA ARG A 78 9.79 -14.60 -53.00
C ARG A 78 8.77 -13.45 -53.05
N ALA A 79 7.48 -13.75 -53.12
CA ALA A 79 6.40 -12.76 -53.14
C ALA A 79 6.26 -11.98 -51.81
N LEU A 80 6.75 -12.52 -50.69
CA LEU A 80 6.71 -11.90 -49.37
C LEU A 80 7.99 -11.14 -49.02
N GLN A 81 9.01 -11.13 -49.88
CA GLN A 81 10.26 -10.43 -49.66
C GLN A 81 10.15 -8.93 -50.00
N ASN A 82 9.18 -8.22 -49.44
CA ASN A 82 9.14 -6.76 -49.47
C ASN A 82 9.96 -6.17 -48.30
N ARG A 83 10.28 -4.87 -48.34
CA ARG A 83 11.15 -4.20 -47.36
C ARG A 83 10.64 -4.38 -45.92
N CYS A 84 9.34 -4.15 -45.71
CA CYS A 84 8.68 -4.29 -44.41
C CYS A 84 8.75 -5.72 -43.85
N ASN A 85 8.44 -6.71 -44.68
CA ASN A 85 8.46 -8.11 -44.28
C ASN A 85 9.87 -8.62 -43.96
N ILE A 86 10.90 -8.08 -44.63
CA ILE A 86 12.29 -8.40 -44.30
C ILE A 86 12.67 -7.81 -42.94
N LEU A 87 12.28 -6.57 -42.64
CA LEU A 87 12.50 -5.98 -41.32
C LEU A 87 11.76 -6.76 -40.21
N ILE A 88 10.54 -7.23 -40.48
CA ILE A 88 9.77 -8.09 -39.57
C ILE A 88 10.48 -9.44 -39.38
N ALA A 89 10.99 -10.04 -40.45
CA ALA A 89 11.74 -11.29 -40.35
C ALA A 89 13.02 -11.12 -39.52
N ILE A 90 13.74 -10.01 -39.69
CA ILE A 90 14.93 -9.69 -38.88
C ILE A 90 14.55 -9.46 -37.41
N GLN A 91 13.46 -8.75 -37.14
CA GLN A 91 12.96 -8.54 -35.78
C GLN A 91 12.57 -9.86 -35.11
N ALA A 92 11.84 -10.73 -35.81
CA ALA A 92 11.51 -12.07 -35.35
C ALA A 92 12.78 -12.88 -35.06
N PHE A 93 13.76 -12.86 -35.97
CA PHE A 93 15.06 -13.52 -35.74
C PHE A 93 15.76 -13.01 -34.47
N CYS A 94 15.74 -11.70 -34.20
CA CYS A 94 16.30 -11.16 -32.97
C CYS A 94 15.54 -11.63 -31.71
N GLU A 95 14.21 -11.74 -31.79
CA GLU A 95 13.42 -12.27 -30.67
C GLU A 95 13.79 -13.71 -30.32
N LEU A 96 14.18 -14.54 -31.29
CA LEU A 96 14.66 -15.91 -31.05
C LEU A 96 15.89 -15.93 -30.11
N PHE A 97 16.84 -15.02 -30.32
CA PHE A 97 18.05 -14.94 -29.47
C PHE A 97 17.75 -14.31 -28.11
N HIS A 98 16.77 -13.42 -28.02
CA HIS A 98 16.29 -12.92 -26.72
C HIS A 98 15.75 -14.07 -25.86
N GLN A 99 15.05 -15.05 -26.45
CA GLN A 99 14.49 -16.18 -25.72
C GLN A 99 15.55 -17.03 -24.99
N ALA A 100 16.82 -17.00 -25.41
CA ALA A 100 17.91 -17.68 -24.72
C ALA A 100 18.09 -17.21 -23.25
N ALA A 101 17.60 -16.01 -22.89
CA ALA A 101 17.57 -15.54 -21.50
C ALA A 101 16.79 -16.47 -20.57
N HIS A 102 15.71 -17.10 -21.06
CA HIS A 102 14.88 -18.01 -20.26
C HIS A 102 15.63 -19.28 -19.87
N ALA A 103 16.51 -19.80 -20.74
CA ALA A 103 17.35 -20.95 -20.43
C ALA A 103 18.35 -20.64 -19.31
N ILE A 104 18.94 -19.44 -19.33
CA ILE A 104 19.85 -18.95 -18.29
C ILE A 104 19.11 -18.83 -16.96
N THR A 105 17.92 -18.23 -16.96
CA THR A 105 17.09 -18.08 -15.76
C THR A 105 16.64 -19.44 -15.22
N ALA A 106 16.24 -20.37 -16.09
CA ALA A 106 15.84 -21.72 -15.69
C ALA A 106 17.00 -22.48 -15.01
N TYR A 107 18.24 -22.33 -15.50
CA TYR A 107 19.43 -22.92 -14.87
C TYR A 107 19.66 -22.41 -13.44
N PHE A 108 19.50 -21.10 -13.19
CA PHE A 108 19.68 -20.54 -11.84
C PHE A 108 18.57 -20.93 -10.86
N ILE A 109 17.32 -21.02 -11.36
CA ILE A 109 16.20 -21.55 -10.58
C ILE A 109 16.45 -23.02 -10.22
N TYR A 110 16.89 -23.84 -11.18
CA TYR A 110 17.19 -25.26 -10.97
C TYR A 110 18.34 -25.48 -9.98
N THR A 111 19.41 -24.69 -10.08
CA THR A 111 20.59 -24.84 -9.22
C THR A 111 20.47 -24.18 -7.85
N GLY A 112 19.36 -23.48 -7.56
CA GLY A 112 19.14 -22.77 -6.30
C GLY A 112 20.09 -21.59 -6.06
N LYS A 113 20.81 -21.15 -7.10
CA LYS A 113 21.76 -20.02 -7.03
C LYS A 113 21.03 -18.72 -7.41
N TYR A 114 20.22 -18.22 -6.48
CA TYR A 114 19.37 -17.02 -6.69
C TYR A 114 20.15 -15.71 -6.74
N PHE A 115 21.40 -15.70 -6.27
CA PHE A 115 22.23 -14.50 -6.20
C PHE A 115 23.51 -14.74 -6.97
N ILE A 116 23.64 -14.07 -8.12
CA ILE A 116 24.88 -13.95 -8.89
C ILE A 116 25.34 -12.51 -8.86
N THR A 117 26.65 -12.30 -9.04
CA THR A 117 27.20 -10.95 -9.14
C THR A 117 26.65 -10.26 -10.39
N VAL A 118 26.53 -8.93 -10.33
CA VAL A 118 26.09 -8.10 -11.47
C VAL A 118 26.96 -8.37 -12.70
N LYS A 119 28.28 -8.47 -12.52
CA LYS A 119 29.23 -8.86 -13.55
C LYS A 119 28.88 -10.21 -14.20
N SER A 120 28.65 -11.25 -13.42
CA SER A 120 28.23 -12.56 -13.95
C SER A 120 26.90 -12.52 -14.67
N CYS A 121 25.93 -11.74 -14.17
CA CYS A 121 24.64 -11.52 -14.82
C CYS A 121 24.81 -10.82 -16.18
N LEU A 122 25.62 -9.77 -16.25
CA LEU A 122 25.91 -9.03 -17.47
C LEU A 122 26.56 -9.91 -18.54
N TYR A 123 27.54 -10.75 -18.16
CA TYR A 123 28.16 -11.67 -19.10
C TYR A 123 27.20 -12.74 -19.62
N LEU A 124 26.41 -13.35 -18.73
CA LEU A 124 25.47 -14.40 -19.12
C LEU A 124 24.34 -13.83 -19.99
N GLN A 125 23.83 -12.65 -19.66
CA GLN A 125 22.74 -11.99 -20.39
C GLN A 125 23.22 -11.11 -21.55
N PHE A 126 24.52 -11.07 -21.86
CA PHE A 126 25.08 -10.17 -22.87
C PHE A 126 24.42 -10.35 -24.24
N VAL A 127 24.38 -11.59 -24.73
CA VAL A 127 23.80 -11.93 -26.04
C VAL A 127 22.28 -11.69 -26.06
N PRO A 128 21.48 -12.22 -25.11
CA PRO A 128 20.04 -11.93 -25.08
C PRO A 128 19.72 -10.43 -25.02
N ASN A 129 20.52 -9.64 -24.30
CA ASN A 129 20.31 -8.20 -24.19
C ASN A 129 20.60 -7.46 -25.49
N ILE A 130 21.64 -7.83 -26.25
CA ILE A 130 21.90 -7.24 -27.57
C ILE A 130 20.68 -7.37 -28.46
N PHE A 131 20.17 -8.60 -28.58
CA PHE A 131 19.08 -8.90 -29.49
C PHE A 131 17.74 -8.31 -29.01
N MET A 132 17.51 -8.24 -27.70
CA MET A 132 16.35 -7.56 -27.12
C MET A 132 16.34 -6.06 -27.45
N GLN A 133 17.45 -5.36 -27.22
CA GLN A 133 17.52 -3.91 -27.47
C GLN A 133 17.44 -3.60 -28.97
N PHE A 134 18.07 -4.43 -29.80
CA PHE A 134 18.01 -4.29 -31.25
C PHE A 134 16.59 -4.52 -31.77
N ALA A 135 15.92 -5.60 -31.32
CA ALA A 135 14.54 -5.90 -31.70
C ALA A 135 13.57 -4.80 -31.25
N ALA A 136 13.68 -4.33 -30.01
CA ALA A 136 12.83 -3.29 -29.45
C ALA A 136 12.88 -2.00 -30.29
N PHE A 137 14.07 -1.55 -30.67
CA PHE A 137 14.20 -0.38 -31.55
C PHE A 137 13.74 -0.68 -32.98
N LEU A 138 14.00 -1.88 -33.50
CA LEU A 138 13.60 -2.27 -34.85
C LEU A 138 12.08 -2.21 -35.06
N VAL A 139 11.27 -2.41 -34.01
CA VAL A 139 9.82 -2.19 -34.05
C VAL A 139 9.47 -0.73 -34.41
N LEU A 140 10.19 0.24 -33.86
CA LEU A 140 10.03 1.65 -34.21
C LEU A 140 10.41 1.88 -35.69
N SER A 141 11.53 1.32 -36.14
CA SER A 141 11.94 1.37 -37.55
C SER A 141 10.88 0.78 -38.49
N ILE A 142 10.25 -0.35 -38.13
CA ILE A 142 9.14 -0.94 -38.89
C ILE A 142 7.93 0.00 -38.92
N GLY A 143 7.63 0.68 -37.82
CA GLY A 143 6.58 1.70 -37.77
C GLY A 143 6.84 2.87 -38.71
N VAL A 144 8.07 3.39 -38.73
CA VAL A 144 8.49 4.48 -39.63
C VAL A 144 8.46 4.03 -41.09
N ASP A 145 8.94 2.83 -41.40
CA ASP A 145 8.85 2.23 -42.75
C ASP A 145 7.40 2.20 -43.26
N ARG A 146 6.45 1.78 -42.42
CA ARG A 146 5.03 1.74 -42.79
C ARG A 146 4.44 3.12 -43.04
N ILE A 147 4.75 4.10 -42.20
CA ILE A 147 4.31 5.50 -42.40
C ILE A 147 4.88 6.03 -43.71
N PHE A 148 6.17 5.82 -43.95
CA PHE A 148 6.84 6.30 -45.15
C PHE A 148 6.31 5.61 -46.43
N CYS A 149 6.01 4.31 -46.35
CA CYS A 149 5.37 3.57 -47.43
C CYS A 149 3.97 4.11 -47.78
N VAL A 150 3.18 4.54 -46.79
CA VAL A 150 1.81 5.06 -46.99
C VAL A 150 1.82 6.52 -47.44
N CYS A 151 2.65 7.36 -46.81
CA CYS A 151 2.70 8.79 -47.09
C CYS A 151 3.45 9.13 -48.38
N PHE A 152 4.41 8.29 -48.80
CA PHE A 152 5.32 8.59 -49.91
C PHE A 152 5.49 7.42 -50.89
N THR A 153 4.40 6.79 -51.30
CA THR A 153 4.37 5.56 -52.12
C THR A 153 5.27 5.60 -53.37
N ILE A 154 5.26 6.69 -54.12
CA ILE A 154 6.03 6.83 -55.37
C ILE A 154 7.54 6.88 -55.06
N SER A 155 7.94 7.68 -54.07
CA SER A 155 9.33 7.80 -53.64
C SER A 155 9.83 6.50 -53.01
N TYR A 156 8.99 5.86 -52.18
CA TYR A 156 9.28 4.59 -51.54
C TYR A 156 9.60 3.48 -52.57
N ASN A 157 8.86 3.42 -53.67
CA ASN A 157 9.10 2.43 -54.71
C ASN A 157 10.41 2.65 -55.48
N LYS A 158 10.91 3.89 -55.56
CA LYS A 158 12.17 4.23 -56.24
C LYS A 158 13.42 3.94 -55.40
N LEU A 159 13.28 3.72 -54.09
CA LEU A 159 14.44 3.47 -53.21
C LEU A 159 15.06 2.09 -53.44
N ASN A 160 16.40 2.03 -53.40
CA ASN A 160 17.12 0.77 -53.41
C ASN A 160 16.73 -0.05 -52.16
N LYS A 161 16.17 -1.23 -52.37
CA LYS A 161 15.66 -2.11 -51.31
C LYS A 161 16.70 -2.44 -50.25
N THR A 162 17.92 -2.80 -50.66
CA THR A 162 18.99 -3.22 -49.75
C THR A 162 19.52 -2.03 -48.95
N ALA A 163 19.83 -0.91 -49.62
CA ALA A 163 20.34 0.28 -48.96
C ALA A 163 19.33 0.85 -47.94
N TYR A 164 18.04 0.80 -48.27
CA TYR A 164 16.98 1.25 -47.38
C TYR A 164 16.87 0.39 -46.12
N ILE A 165 16.85 -0.95 -46.25
CA ILE A 165 16.77 -1.86 -45.10
C ILE A 165 17.98 -1.67 -44.18
N ILE A 166 19.19 -1.56 -44.73
CA ILE A 166 20.40 -1.27 -43.96
C ILE A 166 20.26 0.08 -43.23
N GLY A 167 19.78 1.12 -43.93
CA GLY A 167 19.50 2.43 -43.33
C GLY A 167 18.54 2.37 -42.15
N MET A 168 17.50 1.53 -42.22
CA MET A 168 16.52 1.36 -41.14
C MET A 168 17.06 0.56 -39.94
N MET A 169 18.12 -0.23 -40.13
CA MET A 169 18.76 -1.04 -39.08
C MET A 169 19.88 -0.29 -38.33
N ILE A 170 20.54 0.69 -38.98
CA ILE A 170 21.64 1.46 -38.37
C ILE A 170 21.23 2.10 -37.02
N PRO A 171 20.07 2.78 -36.91
CA PRO A 171 19.63 3.37 -35.64
C PRO A 171 19.43 2.32 -34.53
N ALA A 172 18.90 1.13 -34.87
CA ALA A 172 18.74 0.04 -33.90
C ALA A 172 20.10 -0.48 -33.39
N GLY A 173 21.09 -0.57 -34.28
CA GLY A 173 22.47 -0.93 -33.92
C GLY A 173 23.13 0.11 -33.01
N LEU A 174 23.03 1.39 -33.36
CA LEU A 174 23.59 2.48 -32.54
C LEU A 174 22.93 2.57 -31.16
N TYR A 175 21.61 2.40 -31.09
CA TYR A 175 20.87 2.35 -29.83
C TYR A 175 21.34 1.19 -28.94
N THR A 176 21.52 0.01 -29.53
CA THR A 176 22.00 -1.18 -28.82
C THR A 176 23.40 -0.95 -28.25
N ILE A 177 24.31 -0.38 -29.02
CA ILE A 177 25.68 -0.04 -28.57
C ILE A 177 25.63 0.98 -27.42
N ALA A 178 24.80 2.01 -27.53
CA ALA A 178 24.66 3.03 -26.49
C ALA A 178 24.14 2.43 -25.18
N GLN A 179 23.13 1.55 -25.22
CA GLN A 179 22.60 0.89 -24.03
C GLN A 179 23.63 -0.04 -23.39
N LEU A 180 24.39 -0.80 -24.17
CA LEU A 180 25.47 -1.64 -23.66
C LEU A 180 26.59 -0.82 -23.02
N ALA A 181 26.96 0.31 -23.60
CA ALA A 181 27.95 1.22 -23.03
C ALA A 181 27.48 1.80 -21.69
N VAL A 182 26.21 2.19 -21.59
CA VAL A 182 25.61 2.66 -20.32
C VAL A 182 25.60 1.55 -19.27
N ALA A 183 25.25 0.32 -19.64
CA ALA A 183 25.27 -0.82 -18.73
C ALA A 183 26.69 -1.11 -18.22
N TYR A 184 27.70 -1.06 -19.09
CA TYR A 184 29.10 -1.27 -18.75
C TYR A 184 29.66 -0.17 -17.83
N VAL A 185 29.38 1.10 -18.13
CA VAL A 185 29.81 2.24 -17.29
C VAL A 185 29.11 2.23 -15.92
N SER A 186 27.86 1.77 -15.87
CA SER A 186 27.12 1.66 -14.61
C SER A 186 27.69 0.58 -13.68
N ASP A 187 28.24 -0.51 -14.22
CA ASP A 187 28.93 -1.57 -13.46
C ASP A 187 30.27 -1.10 -12.89
N GLN A 188 31.04 -0.28 -13.63
CA GLN A 188 32.37 0.20 -13.18
C GLN A 188 32.33 1.23 -12.06
N ASN A 189 31.26 2.03 -11.96
CA ASN A 189 31.19 3.17 -11.03
C ASN A 189 30.38 2.91 -9.76
N ASP A 190 29.85 1.70 -9.55
CA ASP A 190 28.96 1.35 -8.41
C ASP A 190 27.75 2.32 -8.25
N THR A 191 27.44 3.08 -9.30
CA THR A 191 26.41 4.11 -9.30
C THR A 191 25.14 3.60 -9.95
N TYR A 192 24.22 3.07 -9.13
CA TYR A 192 22.86 2.66 -9.52
C TYR A 192 21.97 3.78 -10.10
N LYS A 193 22.46 5.04 -10.14
CA LYS A 193 21.67 6.24 -10.50
C LYS A 193 21.32 6.36 -11.99
N TYR A 194 21.98 5.64 -12.89
CA TYR A 194 21.75 5.77 -14.34
C TYR A 194 20.68 4.82 -14.91
N SER A 195 20.29 3.76 -14.17
CA SER A 195 19.29 2.76 -14.58
C SER A 195 17.88 3.35 -14.74
N THR A 196 17.49 4.33 -13.91
CA THR A 196 16.13 4.87 -13.89
C THR A 196 15.78 5.68 -15.14
N LYS A 197 16.75 6.38 -15.74
CA LYS A 197 16.52 7.16 -16.97
C LYS A 197 16.35 6.26 -18.19
N SER A 198 17.04 5.13 -18.24
CA SER A 198 16.92 4.13 -19.31
C SER A 198 15.57 3.41 -19.28
N ILE A 199 15.04 3.12 -18.07
CA ILE A 199 13.71 2.53 -17.88
C ILE A 199 12.58 3.51 -18.27
N ILE A 200 12.75 4.80 -18.00
CA ILE A 200 11.81 5.85 -18.43
C ILE A 200 11.77 5.96 -19.96
N LEU A 201 12.92 5.81 -20.63
CA LEU A 201 12.99 5.83 -22.10
C LEU A 201 12.31 4.58 -22.72
N LEU A 202 12.48 3.40 -22.10
CA LEU A 202 11.77 2.17 -22.47
C LEU A 202 10.25 2.29 -22.27
N GLY A 203 9.80 2.92 -21.18
CA GLY A 203 8.38 3.21 -20.93
C GLY A 203 7.79 4.22 -21.93
N ALA A 204 8.55 5.23 -22.32
CA ALA A 204 8.16 6.21 -23.33
C ALA A 204 8.05 5.57 -24.73
N MET A 205 8.94 4.64 -25.08
CA MET A 205 8.86 3.90 -26.35
C MET A 205 7.74 2.85 -26.39
N ALA A 206 7.46 2.17 -25.27
CA ALA A 206 6.28 1.31 -25.13
C ALA A 206 4.97 2.10 -25.30
N SER A 207 4.96 3.37 -24.87
CA SER A 207 3.83 4.28 -25.06
C SER A 207 3.64 4.70 -26.53
N LEU A 208 4.73 4.85 -27.29
CA LEU A 208 4.70 5.04 -28.75
C LEU A 208 4.19 3.79 -29.49
N MET A 209 4.39 2.57 -28.97
CA MET A 209 3.85 1.33 -29.55
C MET A 209 2.32 1.22 -29.43
N ASN A 210 1.71 1.87 -28.42
CA ASN A 210 0.24 1.94 -28.32
C ASN A 210 -0.40 2.86 -29.38
N ILE A 211 0.37 3.75 -30.00
CA ILE A 211 -0.11 4.61 -31.11
C ILE A 211 -0.42 3.74 -32.35
N GLN A 212 0.27 2.61 -32.57
CA GLN A 212 -0.09 1.67 -33.65
C GLN A 212 -1.46 0.99 -33.42
N ARG A 213 -1.82 0.68 -32.17
CA ARG A 213 -3.15 0.15 -31.84
C ARG A 213 -4.24 1.20 -32.07
N PHE A 214 -3.93 2.46 -31.74
CA PHE A 214 -4.85 3.58 -31.94
C PHE A 214 -5.08 3.89 -33.44
N TYR A 215 -4.04 3.86 -34.27
CA TYR A 215 -4.20 4.06 -35.73
C TYR A 215 -4.83 2.85 -36.43
N ALA A 216 -4.57 1.61 -35.99
CA ALA A 216 -5.23 0.42 -36.52
C ALA A 216 -6.73 0.37 -36.12
N TYR A 217 -7.09 0.92 -34.96
CA TYR A 217 -8.46 1.12 -34.52
C TYR A 217 -9.14 2.27 -35.29
N ALA A 218 -8.46 3.41 -35.45
CA ALA A 218 -8.94 4.56 -36.22
C ALA A 218 -9.19 4.22 -37.70
N ALA A 219 -8.31 3.40 -38.31
CA ALA A 219 -8.47 2.91 -39.68
C ALA A 219 -9.59 1.86 -39.83
N ARG A 220 -9.94 1.13 -38.77
CA ARG A 220 -11.13 0.25 -38.74
C ARG A 220 -12.42 1.05 -38.62
N THR A 221 -12.44 2.09 -37.79
CA THR A 221 -13.63 2.92 -37.55
C THR A 221 -13.94 3.91 -38.68
N GLN A 222 -12.95 4.28 -39.52
CA GLN A 222 -13.18 5.18 -40.66
C GLN A 222 -13.75 4.51 -41.91
N HIS A 223 -13.70 3.18 -42.04
CA HIS A 223 -14.21 2.50 -43.25
C HIS A 223 -15.68 2.05 -43.14
N GLU A 224 -16.22 1.96 -41.91
CA GLU A 224 -17.62 1.57 -41.64
C GLU A 224 -18.62 2.74 -41.63
N LYS A 225 -18.15 3.99 -41.62
CA LYS A 225 -19.00 5.20 -41.54
C LYS A 225 -19.27 5.93 -42.86
N TRP A 226 -18.76 5.48 -44.00
CA TRP A 226 -18.87 6.21 -45.28
C TRP A 226 -19.98 5.74 -46.24
N ASN A 227 -20.79 4.74 -45.90
CA ASN A 227 -21.82 4.22 -46.82
C ASN A 227 -23.27 4.55 -46.46
N THR A 228 -23.53 5.32 -45.41
CA THR A 228 -24.91 5.73 -45.06
C THR A 228 -24.92 7.08 -44.38
N PHE A 229 -24.72 8.16 -45.13
CA PHE A 229 -25.22 9.48 -44.73
C PHE A 229 -25.56 10.29 -45.98
N ARG A 230 -26.86 10.48 -46.21
CA ARG A 230 -27.36 11.52 -47.12
C ARG A 230 -27.14 12.86 -46.42
N PHE A 231 -26.57 13.81 -47.15
CA PHE A 231 -26.58 15.22 -46.79
C PHE A 231 -28.03 15.69 -46.89
N ASP A 232 -28.69 15.93 -45.76
CA ASP A 232 -29.84 16.83 -45.56
C ASP A 232 -30.29 16.70 -44.10
N ASP A 233 -29.51 17.25 -43.15
CA ASP A 233 -30.01 17.63 -41.81
C ASP A 233 -28.97 18.40 -40.96
N VAL A 234 -28.19 19.29 -41.59
CA VAL A 234 -27.32 20.23 -40.85
C VAL A 234 -28.07 21.55 -40.65
N THR A 235 -29.04 21.58 -39.74
CA THR A 235 -29.55 22.83 -39.11
C THR A 235 -30.22 22.57 -37.75
N ARG A 236 -29.77 21.58 -36.96
CA ARG A 236 -30.31 21.38 -35.60
C ARG A 236 -29.38 20.71 -34.59
N SER A 237 -28.09 21.01 -34.63
CA SER A 237 -27.12 20.45 -33.67
C SER A 237 -26.13 21.46 -33.09
N GLU A 238 -26.46 22.76 -33.11
CA GLU A 238 -25.66 23.81 -32.45
C GLU A 238 -26.28 24.31 -31.13
N GLU A 239 -27.33 23.66 -30.63
CA GLU A 239 -28.04 24.09 -29.40
C GLU A 239 -28.31 22.96 -28.39
N LEU A 240 -27.36 22.03 -28.26
CA LEU A 240 -27.27 21.13 -27.11
C LEU A 240 -25.82 21.13 -26.61
N ILE A 241 -25.46 22.20 -25.89
CA ILE A 241 -24.39 22.12 -24.90
C ILE A 241 -24.89 21.11 -23.86
N GLU A 242 -24.49 19.85 -24.02
CA GLU A 242 -24.62 18.85 -22.97
C GLU A 242 -23.78 19.38 -21.80
N THR A 243 -24.44 19.95 -20.81
CA THR A 243 -23.86 20.33 -19.52
C THR A 243 -23.45 19.04 -18.85
N GLN A 244 -22.27 18.52 -19.19
CA GLN A 244 -21.72 17.34 -18.56
C GLN A 244 -21.41 17.71 -17.11
N GLN A 245 -22.37 17.43 -16.22
CA GLN A 245 -22.31 17.77 -14.81
C GLN A 245 -21.09 17.06 -14.17
N ASN A 246 -20.30 17.81 -13.41
CA ASN A 246 -19.15 17.26 -12.69
C ASN A 246 -19.63 16.18 -11.71
N MET A 247 -18.84 15.11 -11.58
CA MET A 247 -19.09 14.08 -10.57
C MET A 247 -18.86 14.66 -9.18
N LYS A 248 -19.86 14.56 -8.31
CA LYS A 248 -19.79 15.07 -6.93
C LYS A 248 -19.33 13.98 -5.96
N ILE A 249 -18.19 14.18 -5.31
CA ILE A 249 -17.68 13.32 -4.24
C ILE A 249 -17.82 14.05 -2.91
N VAL A 250 -18.61 13.50 -2.00
CA VAL A 250 -18.64 13.94 -0.60
C VAL A 250 -17.77 13.00 0.23
N VAL A 251 -16.88 13.56 1.04
CA VAL A 251 -16.02 12.82 1.97
C VAL A 251 -16.39 13.20 3.40
N ILE A 252 -16.66 12.21 4.25
CA ILE A 252 -16.91 12.42 5.68
C ILE A 252 -15.60 12.20 6.44
N GLY A 253 -15.05 13.28 6.99
CA GLY A 253 -13.84 13.33 7.81
C GLY A 253 -12.59 13.83 7.05
N ALA A 254 -11.82 14.70 7.70
CA ALA A 254 -10.53 15.25 7.23
C ALA A 254 -9.35 14.67 8.03
N ALA A 255 -9.40 13.38 8.34
CA ALA A 255 -8.31 12.61 8.95
C ALA A 255 -7.38 12.01 7.86
N PRO A 256 -6.32 11.24 8.18
CA PRO A 256 -5.37 10.71 7.19
C PRO A 256 -6.03 10.05 5.96
N THR A 257 -7.13 9.31 6.12
CA THR A 257 -7.86 8.72 4.99
C THR A 257 -8.51 9.76 4.08
N GLY A 258 -9.25 10.73 4.64
CA GLY A 258 -9.89 11.78 3.85
C GLY A 258 -8.86 12.68 3.17
N LEU A 259 -7.76 13.00 3.86
CA LEU A 259 -6.64 13.73 3.27
C LEU A 259 -5.91 12.92 2.19
N GLY A 260 -5.86 11.58 2.31
CA GLY A 260 -5.38 10.70 1.24
C GLY A 260 -6.22 10.79 -0.03
N VAL A 261 -7.55 10.86 0.11
CA VAL A 261 -8.48 11.10 -1.01
C VAL A 261 -8.20 12.46 -1.64
N ALA A 262 -8.19 13.54 -0.83
CA ALA A 262 -8.01 14.90 -1.33
C ALA A 262 -6.64 15.09 -2.00
N TYR A 263 -5.56 14.58 -1.39
CA TYR A 263 -4.22 14.67 -1.95
C TYR A 263 -4.10 13.94 -3.30
N ARG A 264 -4.65 12.73 -3.40
CA ARG A 264 -4.63 11.97 -4.66
C ARG A 264 -5.44 12.65 -5.75
N LEU A 265 -6.64 13.16 -5.43
CA LEU A 265 -7.46 13.87 -6.40
C LEU A 265 -6.78 15.17 -6.86
N HIS A 266 -6.17 15.92 -5.95
CA HIS A 266 -5.42 17.14 -6.28
C HIS A 266 -4.26 16.86 -7.24
N GLU A 267 -3.49 15.79 -7.02
CA GLU A 267 -2.41 15.36 -7.93
C GLU A 267 -2.95 14.98 -9.32
N LEU A 268 -4.07 14.26 -9.37
CA LEU A 268 -4.67 13.82 -10.64
C LEU A 268 -5.29 14.98 -11.43
N GLN A 269 -5.91 15.96 -10.77
CA GLN A 269 -6.49 17.12 -11.46
C GLN A 269 -5.46 17.94 -12.24
N GLN A 270 -4.17 17.86 -11.88
CA GLN A 270 -3.09 18.51 -12.62
C GLN A 270 -2.74 17.79 -13.94
N SER A 271 -3.08 16.50 -14.07
CA SER A 271 -2.56 15.65 -15.15
C SER A 271 -3.61 14.80 -15.87
N ASN A 272 -4.85 14.75 -15.39
CA ASN A 272 -5.89 13.84 -15.87
C ASN A 272 -7.24 14.56 -16.09
N GLU A 273 -7.79 14.47 -17.31
CA GLU A 273 -9.04 15.14 -17.69
C GLU A 273 -10.28 14.61 -16.96
N ALA A 274 -10.32 13.31 -16.60
CA ALA A 274 -11.44 12.75 -15.85
C ALA A 274 -11.47 13.33 -14.43
N ALA A 275 -10.31 13.44 -13.78
CA ALA A 275 -10.20 14.01 -12.44
C ALA A 275 -10.57 15.50 -12.39
N LYS A 276 -10.35 16.27 -13.47
CA LYS A 276 -10.75 17.69 -13.57
C LYS A 276 -12.26 17.90 -13.54
N LYS A 277 -13.05 16.87 -13.86
CA LYS A 277 -14.52 16.88 -13.84
C LYS A 277 -15.10 16.32 -12.53
N VAL A 278 -14.30 16.35 -11.46
CA VAL A 278 -14.70 15.87 -10.13
C VAL A 278 -14.72 17.04 -9.17
N ASP A 279 -15.89 17.30 -8.59
CA ASP A 279 -16.07 18.23 -7.49
C ASP A 279 -16.00 17.44 -6.18
N ILE A 280 -15.22 17.92 -5.22
CA ILE A 280 -15.04 17.27 -3.92
C ILE A 280 -15.38 18.23 -2.78
N ILE A 281 -16.02 17.70 -1.73
CA ILE A 281 -16.19 18.39 -0.46
C ILE A 281 -15.90 17.43 0.70
N LEU A 282 -15.03 17.84 1.62
CA LEU A 282 -14.68 17.15 2.84
C LEU A 282 -15.42 17.82 4.00
N LEU A 283 -16.25 17.04 4.71
CA LEU A 283 -17.01 17.49 5.86
C LEU A 283 -16.30 17.00 7.13
N GLU A 284 -15.82 17.92 7.96
CA GLU A 284 -15.10 17.62 9.20
C GLU A 284 -15.83 18.28 10.38
N ARG A 285 -16.08 17.49 11.43
CA ARG A 285 -16.78 17.96 12.63
C ARG A 285 -15.91 18.89 13.46
N GLU A 286 -14.60 18.62 13.50
CA GLU A 286 -13.66 19.44 14.25
C GLU A 286 -13.29 20.71 13.46
N SER A 287 -12.67 21.68 14.13
CA SER A 287 -12.25 22.95 13.51
C SER A 287 -10.97 22.83 12.67
N PHE A 288 -10.34 21.65 12.64
CA PHE A 288 -9.11 21.40 11.89
C PHE A 288 -8.97 19.92 11.49
N ALA A 289 -8.14 19.67 10.48
CA ALA A 289 -7.85 18.34 9.97
C ALA A 289 -6.91 17.53 10.87
N GLY A 290 -7.05 16.20 10.85
CA GLY A 290 -6.14 15.27 11.53
C GLY A 290 -6.81 14.12 12.28
N GLY A 291 -8.08 14.28 12.69
CA GLY A 291 -8.84 13.24 13.38
C GLY A 291 -8.15 12.71 14.65
N LEU A 292 -7.90 11.39 14.71
CA LEU A 292 -7.15 10.76 15.80
C LEU A 292 -5.64 11.02 15.74
N SER A 293 -5.10 11.56 14.64
CA SER A 293 -3.69 11.91 14.51
C SER A 293 -3.44 13.40 14.76
N ARG A 294 -4.31 14.02 15.57
CA ARG A 294 -4.17 15.42 15.98
C ARG A 294 -3.28 15.56 17.21
N THR A 295 -2.81 16.79 17.40
CA THR A 295 -2.08 17.27 18.56
C THR A 295 -2.84 18.44 19.17
N GLU A 296 -3.03 18.40 20.48
CA GLU A 296 -3.64 19.48 21.27
C GLU A 296 -2.58 20.16 22.12
N LYS A 297 -2.77 21.46 22.38
CA LYS A 297 -1.88 22.26 23.23
C LYS A 297 -2.64 22.61 24.50
N ASP A 298 -2.08 22.32 25.66
CA ASP A 298 -2.68 22.69 26.95
C ASP A 298 -2.40 24.16 27.32
N GLU A 299 -3.05 24.63 28.39
CA GLU A 299 -2.93 26.00 28.89
C GLU A 299 -1.50 26.38 29.34
N LYS A 300 -0.68 25.39 29.70
CA LYS A 300 0.73 25.58 30.09
C LYS A 300 1.68 25.51 28.90
N GLY A 301 1.16 25.21 27.72
CA GLY A 301 1.90 25.15 26.47
C GLY A 301 2.56 23.82 26.16
N PHE A 302 2.23 22.74 26.87
CA PHE A 302 2.62 21.39 26.48
C PHE A 302 1.77 20.91 25.32
N LEU A 303 2.35 20.04 24.49
CA LEU A 303 1.67 19.40 23.37
C LEU A 303 1.35 17.94 23.69
N TRP A 304 0.16 17.50 23.28
CA TRP A 304 -0.36 16.17 23.55
C TRP A 304 -0.96 15.57 22.29
N ASP A 305 -0.36 14.48 21.80
CA ASP A 305 -0.94 13.68 20.73
C ASP A 305 -2.05 12.77 21.28
N MET A 306 -3.05 12.44 20.46
CA MET A 306 -4.14 11.52 20.84
C MET A 306 -3.70 10.04 20.83
N GLY A 307 -2.63 9.74 21.57
CA GLY A 307 -1.84 8.52 21.46
C GLY A 307 -0.65 8.69 20.51
N VAL A 308 0.37 7.84 20.64
CA VAL A 308 1.60 8.01 19.87
C VAL A 308 1.45 7.51 18.42
N HIS A 309 1.65 8.42 17.48
CA HIS A 309 1.51 8.21 16.05
C HIS A 309 2.85 8.40 15.33
N ILE A 310 3.69 7.37 15.31
CA ILE A 310 4.98 7.41 14.61
C ILE A 310 4.84 7.16 13.12
N THR A 311 5.74 7.75 12.33
CA THR A 311 5.83 7.52 10.87
C THR A 311 7.06 6.67 10.57
N PHE A 312 6.86 5.50 9.97
CA PHE A 312 7.94 4.58 9.61
C PHE A 312 7.66 3.88 8.29
N SER A 313 8.69 3.24 7.71
CA SER A 313 8.60 2.71 6.35
C SER A 313 7.88 1.37 6.30
N HIS A 314 6.61 1.37 5.90
CA HIS A 314 5.93 0.18 5.37
C HIS A 314 6.10 0.05 3.85
N ASN A 315 7.16 0.65 3.27
CA ASN A 315 7.37 0.71 1.82
C ASN A 315 6.23 1.40 1.05
N TYR A 316 5.73 2.53 1.58
CA TYR A 316 4.82 3.42 0.85
C TYR A 316 5.53 4.72 0.43
N PRO A 317 6.30 4.73 -0.67
CA PRO A 317 6.93 5.95 -1.19
C PRO A 317 5.95 7.10 -1.40
N TYR A 318 4.70 6.77 -1.80
CA TYR A 318 3.64 7.76 -2.01
C TYR A 318 3.28 8.51 -0.72
N TYR A 319 3.16 7.80 0.39
CA TYR A 319 2.89 8.40 1.70
C TYR A 319 4.03 9.32 2.14
N PHE A 320 5.29 8.88 2.02
CA PHE A 320 6.43 9.74 2.35
C PHE A 320 6.55 10.97 1.45
N LYS A 321 6.23 10.85 0.17
CA LYS A 321 6.14 12.00 -0.75
C LYS A 321 5.10 13.00 -0.24
N ALA A 322 3.93 12.53 0.15
CA ALA A 322 2.86 13.38 0.69
C ALA A 322 3.26 14.05 2.02
N LEU A 323 3.92 13.32 2.92
CA LEU A 323 4.40 13.87 4.19
C LEU A 323 5.45 14.96 3.99
N LYS A 324 6.45 14.72 3.13
CA LYS A 324 7.47 15.74 2.80
C LYS A 324 6.87 16.93 2.09
N TRP A 325 5.85 16.72 1.26
CA TRP A 325 5.11 17.80 0.64
C TRP A 325 4.34 18.62 1.68
N ALA A 326 3.81 17.99 2.73
CA ALA A 326 3.08 18.68 3.79
C ALA A 326 4.02 19.45 4.73
N HIS A 327 5.12 18.83 5.19
CA HIS A 327 6.01 19.37 6.22
C HIS A 327 7.48 19.05 5.96
N ASP A 328 8.37 20.00 6.30
CA ASP A 328 9.80 19.96 5.97
C ASP A 328 10.71 19.53 7.14
N ASP A 329 10.32 19.76 8.40
CA ASP A 329 11.19 19.56 9.58
C ASP A 329 10.88 18.27 10.35
N TRP A 330 11.81 17.32 10.28
CA TRP A 330 11.65 15.98 10.84
C TRP A 330 12.83 15.59 11.74
N ASN A 331 12.53 14.99 12.87
CA ASN A 331 13.48 14.22 13.66
C ASN A 331 13.51 12.78 13.14
N SER A 332 14.69 12.17 13.12
CA SER A 332 14.87 10.73 12.91
C SER A 332 15.24 10.10 14.25
N ILE A 333 14.40 9.16 14.71
CA ILE A 333 14.51 8.59 16.05
C ILE A 333 14.72 7.09 15.93
N THR A 334 15.75 6.59 16.59
CA THR A 334 15.96 5.14 16.80
C THR A 334 15.07 4.69 17.95
N ARG A 335 14.23 3.69 17.70
CA ARG A 335 13.27 3.20 18.68
C ARG A 335 13.98 2.43 19.78
N ASN A 336 13.93 2.97 20.99
CA ASN A 336 14.34 2.29 22.21
C ASN A 336 13.13 2.07 23.12
N CYS A 337 12.41 0.97 22.90
CA CYS A 337 11.25 0.61 23.70
C CYS A 337 11.52 -0.63 24.57
N LYS A 338 10.97 -0.62 25.78
CA LYS A 338 11.11 -1.72 26.75
C LYS A 338 9.75 -2.17 27.28
N VAL A 339 9.74 -3.31 27.95
CA VAL A 339 8.58 -3.87 28.64
C VAL A 339 8.87 -3.86 30.13
N ASP A 340 7.94 -3.36 30.94
CA ASP A 340 8.00 -3.48 32.39
C ASP A 340 7.42 -4.82 32.83
N ILE A 341 8.25 -5.65 33.46
CA ILE A 341 7.85 -6.96 34.01
C ILE A 341 7.89 -6.99 35.54
N SER A 342 7.90 -5.84 36.21
CA SER A 342 7.95 -5.74 37.68
C SER A 342 6.80 -6.49 38.36
N HIS A 343 5.64 -6.63 37.71
CA HIS A 343 4.49 -7.42 38.20
C HIS A 343 4.80 -8.92 38.30
N MET A 344 5.82 -9.42 37.57
CA MET A 344 6.27 -10.81 37.68
C MET A 344 7.13 -11.04 38.92
N PHE A 345 7.72 -9.96 39.46
CA PHE A 345 8.58 -9.97 40.64
C PHE A 345 7.91 -9.39 41.90
N ASN A 346 6.69 -8.85 41.77
CA ASN A 346 6.00 -8.08 42.81
C ASN A 346 6.85 -6.90 43.33
N GLU A 347 7.57 -6.23 42.43
CA GLU A 347 8.45 -5.11 42.74
C GLU A 347 7.71 -3.76 42.64
N GLU A 348 8.09 -2.80 43.48
CA GLU A 348 7.80 -1.39 43.24
C GLU A 348 8.78 -0.80 42.23
N GLY A 349 8.36 0.22 41.48
CA GLY A 349 9.17 0.77 40.39
C GLY A 349 8.98 0.00 39.09
N VAL A 350 10.01 -0.03 38.25
CA VAL A 350 10.01 -0.73 36.97
C VAL A 350 11.08 -1.82 36.94
N HIS A 351 10.77 -2.91 36.25
CA HIS A 351 11.74 -3.95 35.91
C HIS A 351 11.76 -4.08 34.39
N LEU A 352 12.71 -3.39 33.74
CA LEU A 352 12.68 -3.20 32.30
C LEU A 352 13.44 -4.30 31.55
N VAL A 353 12.76 -4.93 30.59
CA VAL A 353 13.37 -5.85 29.63
C VAL A 353 13.23 -5.35 28.20
N PRO A 354 14.15 -5.69 27.28
CA PRO A 354 14.03 -5.26 25.90
C PRO A 354 12.77 -5.80 25.21
N TYR A 355 12.21 -4.98 24.33
CA TYR A 355 11.14 -5.41 23.45
C TYR A 355 11.69 -6.21 22.26
N PRO A 356 11.06 -7.34 21.87
CA PRO A 356 9.78 -7.87 22.38
C PRO A 356 9.94 -8.79 23.59
N ALA A 357 8.96 -8.79 24.52
CA ALA A 357 9.03 -9.49 25.81
C ALA A 357 9.33 -11.01 25.67
N GLN A 358 8.79 -11.65 24.63
CA GLN A 358 9.04 -13.06 24.35
C GLN A 358 10.49 -13.38 23.98
N PHE A 359 11.33 -12.39 23.67
CA PHE A 359 12.77 -12.59 23.46
C PHE A 359 13.55 -12.42 24.78
N ALA A 360 12.93 -11.82 25.78
CA ALA A 360 13.52 -11.56 27.10
C ALA A 360 13.19 -12.63 28.14
N VAL A 361 12.75 -13.83 27.74
CA VAL A 361 12.33 -14.90 28.67
C VAL A 361 13.40 -15.31 29.69
N HIS A 362 14.68 -15.15 29.36
CA HIS A 362 15.79 -15.43 30.29
C HIS A 362 15.95 -14.38 31.41
N LEU A 363 15.23 -13.27 31.32
CA LEU A 363 15.13 -12.22 32.34
C LEU A 363 13.85 -12.35 33.19
N PHE A 364 13.02 -13.38 32.95
CA PHE A 364 11.86 -13.67 33.80
C PHE A 364 12.30 -14.29 35.14
N PRO A 365 11.43 -14.31 36.17
CA PRO A 365 11.69 -15.07 37.40
C PRO A 365 12.00 -16.53 37.10
N GLU A 366 12.90 -17.14 37.88
CA GLU A 366 13.50 -18.45 37.54
C GLU A 366 12.49 -19.55 37.19
N GLU A 367 11.38 -19.66 37.91
CA GLU A 367 10.34 -20.64 37.61
C GLU A 367 9.62 -20.35 36.28
N ALA A 368 9.26 -19.08 36.03
CA ALA A 368 8.64 -18.67 34.77
C ALA A 368 9.61 -18.82 33.59
N LYS A 369 10.90 -18.52 33.79
CA LYS A 369 11.96 -18.72 32.81
C LYS A 369 12.10 -20.19 32.43
N LYS A 370 12.22 -21.10 33.41
CA LYS A 370 12.33 -22.55 33.16
C LYS A 370 11.12 -23.07 32.38
N SER A 371 9.90 -22.74 32.80
CA SER A 371 8.68 -23.16 32.11
C SER A 371 8.58 -22.58 30.70
N ALA A 372 8.83 -21.27 30.52
CA ALA A 372 8.77 -20.64 29.20
C ALA A 372 9.80 -21.23 28.22
N VAL A 373 11.04 -21.47 28.67
CA VAL A 373 12.08 -22.07 27.82
C VAL A 373 11.73 -23.52 27.47
N ALA A 374 11.21 -24.31 28.42
CA ALA A 374 10.77 -25.67 28.17
C ALA A 374 9.62 -25.72 27.14
N GLU A 375 8.58 -24.90 27.32
CA GLU A 375 7.44 -24.80 26.40
C GLU A 375 7.87 -24.32 25.01
N LEU A 376 8.80 -23.36 24.93
CA LEU A 376 9.34 -22.87 23.67
C LEU A 376 10.19 -23.92 22.92
N LYS A 377 10.81 -24.87 23.63
CA LYS A 377 11.53 -26.01 23.03
C LYS A 377 10.57 -27.11 22.59
N GLU A 378 9.66 -27.51 23.48
CA GLU A 378 8.67 -28.57 23.23
C GLU A 378 7.85 -28.31 21.97
N ARG A 379 7.48 -27.05 21.69
CA ARG A 379 6.70 -26.72 20.49
C ARG A 379 7.44 -26.98 19.18
N TYR A 380 8.77 -26.92 19.15
CA TYR A 380 9.55 -27.22 17.94
C TYR A 380 9.65 -28.71 17.71
N GLU A 381 9.60 -29.49 18.79
CA GLU A 381 9.57 -30.95 18.73
C GLU A 381 8.17 -31.46 18.35
N ASN A 382 7.11 -30.71 18.74
CA ASN A 382 5.70 -31.06 18.57
C ASN A 382 4.93 -30.00 17.77
N GLU A 383 5.37 -29.67 16.55
CA GLU A 383 4.73 -28.64 15.73
C GLU A 383 3.27 -29.04 15.37
N LYS A 384 2.31 -28.27 15.89
CA LYS A 384 0.88 -28.47 15.59
C LYS A 384 0.51 -27.77 14.29
N ASN A 385 -0.06 -28.51 13.36
CA ASN A 385 -0.57 -27.99 12.07
C ASN A 385 -1.99 -27.39 12.14
N ASP A 386 -2.57 -27.28 13.34
CA ASP A 386 -3.91 -26.72 13.50
C ASP A 386 -3.93 -25.22 13.24
N VAL A 387 -4.86 -24.77 12.39
CA VAL A 387 -5.09 -23.34 12.15
C VAL A 387 -5.79 -22.76 13.39
N PRO A 388 -5.14 -21.86 14.15
CA PRO A 388 -5.74 -21.31 15.36
C PRO A 388 -6.96 -20.45 14.99
N LYS A 389 -8.03 -20.62 15.77
CA LYS A 389 -9.30 -19.88 15.60
C LYS A 389 -9.30 -18.59 16.41
N THR A 390 -8.57 -18.57 17.51
CA THR A 390 -8.47 -17.42 18.42
C THR A 390 -7.03 -16.95 18.55
N PHE A 391 -6.85 -15.72 19.02
CA PHE A 391 -5.54 -15.20 19.38
C PHE A 391 -4.93 -15.98 20.56
N ASP A 392 -5.74 -16.44 21.52
CA ASP A 392 -5.25 -17.28 22.62
C ASP A 392 -4.61 -18.59 22.11
N GLU A 393 -5.31 -19.32 21.25
CA GLU A 393 -4.79 -20.54 20.61
C GLU A 393 -3.52 -20.25 19.81
N TRP A 394 -3.51 -19.14 19.06
CA TRP A 394 -2.32 -18.72 18.31
C TRP A 394 -1.14 -18.43 19.25
N VAL A 395 -1.36 -17.76 20.39
CA VAL A 395 -0.31 -17.49 21.38
C VAL A 395 0.21 -18.78 21.99
N VAL A 396 -0.66 -19.72 22.40
CA VAL A 396 -0.23 -21.02 22.94
C VAL A 396 0.63 -21.76 21.92
N ASN A 397 0.18 -21.83 20.66
CA ASN A 397 0.87 -22.55 19.60
C ASN A 397 2.26 -21.94 19.27
N ASN A 398 2.43 -20.63 19.47
CA ASN A 398 3.69 -19.93 19.13
C ASN A 398 4.63 -19.70 20.33
N PHE A 399 4.11 -19.64 21.55
CA PHE A 399 4.87 -19.17 22.72
C PHE A 399 4.66 -19.98 24.01
N GLY A 400 3.67 -20.88 24.07
CA GLY A 400 3.36 -21.65 25.28
C GLY A 400 2.48 -20.93 26.30
N ALA A 401 2.09 -21.67 27.34
CA ALA A 401 1.17 -21.24 28.38
C ALA A 401 1.77 -20.19 29.33
N THR A 402 3.07 -20.21 29.55
CA THR A 402 3.78 -19.33 30.49
C THR A 402 3.85 -17.90 29.95
N ILE A 403 4.32 -17.71 28.70
CA ILE A 403 4.37 -16.37 28.09
C ILE A 403 2.96 -15.82 27.87
N ARG A 404 2.01 -16.70 27.54
CA ARG A 404 0.58 -16.35 27.49
C ARG A 404 0.08 -15.76 28.80
N LYS A 405 0.38 -16.43 29.92
CA LYS A 405 -0.06 -16.04 31.27
C LYS A 405 0.54 -14.70 31.70
N TYR A 406 1.85 -14.54 31.58
CA TYR A 406 2.55 -13.38 32.18
C TYR A 406 2.54 -12.12 31.32
N PHE A 407 2.46 -12.27 30.00
CA PHE A 407 2.53 -11.14 29.07
C PHE A 407 1.27 -10.99 28.24
N PHE A 408 0.92 -11.95 27.38
CA PHE A 408 -0.12 -11.73 26.36
C PHE A 408 -1.52 -11.53 26.95
N ARG A 409 -1.95 -12.33 27.93
CA ARG A 409 -3.26 -12.15 28.58
C ARG A 409 -3.39 -10.79 29.29
N PRO A 410 -2.52 -10.43 30.25
CA PRO A 410 -2.66 -9.16 30.95
C PRO A 410 -2.49 -7.96 30.01
N TYR A 411 -1.54 -8.01 29.07
CA TYR A 411 -1.35 -6.93 28.11
C TYR A 411 -2.54 -6.77 27.15
N THR A 412 -3.11 -7.88 26.64
CA THR A 412 -4.31 -7.84 25.80
C THR A 412 -5.49 -7.24 26.53
N ARG A 413 -5.72 -7.59 27.80
CA ARG A 413 -6.79 -6.98 28.60
C ARG A 413 -6.64 -5.46 28.68
N LYS A 414 -5.42 -4.95 28.84
CA LYS A 414 -5.20 -3.51 28.96
C LYS A 414 -5.31 -2.76 27.63
N VAL A 415 -4.83 -3.32 26.53
CA VAL A 415 -4.87 -2.68 25.21
C VAL A 415 -6.25 -2.84 24.56
N TRP A 416 -6.73 -4.08 24.50
CA TRP A 416 -7.92 -4.48 23.73
C TRP A 416 -9.18 -4.52 24.57
N THR A 417 -9.07 -4.52 25.90
CA THR A 417 -10.22 -4.48 26.83
C THR A 417 -11.12 -5.72 26.75
N VAL A 418 -10.58 -6.80 26.17
CA VAL A 418 -11.20 -8.12 25.99
C VAL A 418 -10.18 -9.22 26.31
N GLU A 419 -10.64 -10.47 26.42
CA GLU A 419 -9.77 -11.62 26.59
C GLU A 419 -9.12 -12.07 25.27
N THR A 420 -8.00 -12.81 25.36
CA THR A 420 -7.28 -13.31 24.19
C THR A 420 -8.10 -14.29 23.36
N GLU A 421 -9.07 -14.98 23.97
CA GLU A 421 -10.00 -15.91 23.35
C GLU A 421 -11.05 -15.19 22.48
N GLU A 422 -11.30 -13.89 22.69
CA GLU A 422 -12.31 -13.12 21.95
C GLU A 422 -11.77 -12.53 20.63
N LEU A 423 -10.45 -12.53 20.45
CA LEU A 423 -9.76 -11.99 19.29
C LEU A 423 -9.52 -13.08 18.23
N ASN A 424 -9.65 -12.73 16.95
CA ASN A 424 -9.13 -13.56 15.86
C ASN A 424 -7.60 -13.44 15.75
N PRO A 425 -6.88 -14.36 15.09
CA PRO A 425 -5.42 -14.27 14.94
C PRO A 425 -4.96 -13.61 13.62
N ILE A 426 -5.84 -13.13 12.75
CA ILE A 426 -5.50 -12.69 11.38
C ILE A 426 -4.62 -11.43 11.38
N TRP A 427 -4.77 -10.58 12.40
CA TRP A 427 -4.08 -9.29 12.52
C TRP A 427 -2.64 -9.37 13.03
N VAL A 428 -2.17 -10.53 13.50
CA VAL A 428 -0.89 -10.66 14.23
C VAL A 428 0.34 -10.55 13.35
N GLY A 429 0.22 -10.72 12.02
CA GLY A 429 1.32 -10.97 11.09
C GLY A 429 2.51 -9.99 11.20
N THR A 430 2.25 -8.69 11.24
CA THR A 430 3.30 -7.64 11.39
C THR A 430 3.36 -7.06 12.80
N ARG A 431 2.60 -7.62 13.75
CA ARG A 431 2.36 -7.02 15.08
C ARG A 431 2.94 -7.85 16.22
N VAL A 432 3.16 -9.14 16.03
CA VAL A 432 3.71 -10.03 17.07
C VAL A 432 4.92 -10.81 16.56
N ALA A 433 6.06 -10.63 17.22
CA ALA A 433 7.32 -11.28 16.86
C ALA A 433 7.29 -12.77 17.18
N LYS A 434 7.49 -13.62 16.17
CA LYS A 434 7.72 -15.05 16.39
C LYS A 434 9.15 -15.29 16.86
N VAL A 435 9.35 -16.31 17.70
CA VAL A 435 10.67 -16.85 18.03
C VAL A 435 10.95 -17.98 17.04
N SER A 436 12.10 -18.01 16.36
CA SER A 436 12.53 -19.17 15.57
C SER A 436 13.46 -20.06 16.41
N PRO A 437 13.70 -21.34 16.05
CA PRO A 437 14.63 -22.20 16.79
C PRO A 437 16.01 -21.56 16.93
N ALA A 438 16.58 -21.12 15.80
CA ALA A 438 17.86 -20.42 15.77
C ALA A 438 17.86 -19.15 16.64
N LYS A 439 16.73 -18.41 16.69
CA LYS A 439 16.62 -17.25 17.56
C LYS A 439 16.57 -17.65 19.03
N LEU A 440 15.86 -18.72 19.39
CA LEU A 440 15.83 -19.22 20.76
C LEU A 440 17.21 -19.65 21.22
N ASP A 441 17.95 -20.40 20.39
CA ASP A 441 19.31 -20.84 20.73
C ASP A 441 20.25 -19.65 20.90
N GLN A 442 20.16 -18.65 20.02
CA GLN A 442 20.89 -17.40 20.16
C GLN A 442 20.59 -16.73 21.52
N LEU A 443 19.31 -16.62 21.89
CA LEU A 443 18.89 -16.00 23.14
C LEU A 443 19.33 -16.81 24.37
N CYS A 444 19.35 -18.16 24.28
CA CYS A 444 19.83 -19.05 25.34
C CYS A 444 21.34 -18.94 25.55
N ALA A 445 22.10 -18.61 24.50
CA ALA A 445 23.56 -18.49 24.57
C ALA A 445 24.05 -17.14 25.11
N MET A 446 23.19 -16.11 25.12
CA MET A 446 23.54 -14.79 25.64
C MET A 446 23.55 -14.77 27.17
N SER A 447 24.48 -14.02 27.77
CA SER A 447 24.44 -13.71 29.19
C SER A 447 23.24 -12.80 29.53
N GLN A 448 22.81 -12.81 30.79
CA GLN A 448 21.73 -11.90 31.24
C GLN A 448 22.06 -10.42 31.01
N HIS A 449 23.33 -10.04 31.16
CA HIS A 449 23.77 -8.66 30.95
C HIS A 449 23.65 -8.26 29.47
N GLU A 450 24.14 -9.08 28.55
CA GLU A 450 24.01 -8.85 27.11
C GLU A 450 22.55 -8.79 26.69
N LEU A 451 21.73 -9.69 27.23
CA LEU A 451 20.31 -9.74 26.90
C LEU A 451 19.54 -8.52 27.39
N ALA A 452 19.87 -7.99 28.58
CA ALA A 452 19.21 -6.80 29.13
C ALA A 452 19.51 -5.50 28.37
N GLN A 453 20.63 -5.46 27.64
CA GLN A 453 21.06 -4.33 26.82
C GLN A 453 20.82 -4.54 25.32
N ALA A 454 20.29 -5.69 24.92
CA ALA A 454 20.10 -6.03 23.51
C ALA A 454 19.04 -5.13 22.84
N ASP A 455 19.38 -4.60 21.67
CA ASP A 455 18.37 -4.15 20.70
C ASP A 455 18.14 -5.27 19.68
N PHE A 456 16.94 -5.84 19.69
CA PHE A 456 16.58 -6.90 18.76
C PHE A 456 16.21 -6.39 17.36
N GLY A 457 16.13 -5.08 17.15
CA GLY A 457 15.83 -4.45 15.86
C GLY A 457 14.50 -4.88 15.25
N TRP A 458 13.61 -5.50 16.04
CA TRP A 458 12.45 -6.19 15.51
C TRP A 458 11.29 -5.22 15.22
N GLY A 459 10.71 -5.36 14.04
CA GLY A 459 9.50 -4.66 13.61
C GLY A 459 9.78 -3.50 12.64
N PRO A 460 8.77 -3.11 11.85
CA PRO A 460 8.93 -2.10 10.79
C PRO A 460 9.23 -0.68 11.33
N ASN A 461 9.12 -0.47 12.64
CA ASN A 461 9.30 0.80 13.34
C ASN A 461 10.59 0.89 14.16
N ALA A 462 11.63 0.11 13.84
CA ALA A 462 12.93 0.18 14.51
C ALA A 462 13.57 1.59 14.40
N THR A 463 13.34 2.27 13.28
CA THR A 463 13.59 3.71 13.12
C THR A 463 12.31 4.35 12.61
N PHE A 464 11.99 5.53 13.11
CA PHE A 464 10.83 6.30 12.67
C PHE A 464 11.17 7.79 12.60
N ILE A 465 10.39 8.51 11.80
CA ILE A 465 10.44 9.97 11.75
C ILE A 465 9.27 10.56 12.51
N PHE A 466 9.51 11.75 13.06
CA PHE A 466 8.53 12.49 13.85
C PHE A 466 8.68 14.00 13.58
N PRO A 467 7.61 14.80 13.46
CA PRO A 467 7.71 16.24 13.29
C PRO A 467 8.52 16.89 14.42
N LYS A 468 9.48 17.75 14.07
CA LYS A 468 10.30 18.41 15.10
C LYS A 468 9.47 19.32 16.01
N HIS A 469 8.43 19.96 15.44
CA HIS A 469 7.58 20.92 16.12
C HIS A 469 6.09 20.60 15.91
N GLY A 470 5.25 20.89 16.92
CA GLY A 470 3.79 20.87 16.77
C GLY A 470 3.13 19.48 16.79
N GLY A 471 3.90 18.41 17.01
CA GLY A 471 3.39 17.04 17.10
C GLY A 471 2.87 16.49 15.76
N THR A 472 2.25 15.31 15.81
CA THR A 472 1.72 14.64 14.60
C THR A 472 0.67 15.49 13.88
N GLY A 473 -0.15 16.23 14.63
CA GLY A 473 -1.24 17.05 14.09
C GLY A 473 -0.78 18.15 13.12
N THR A 474 0.44 18.65 13.26
CA THR A 474 1.01 19.65 12.34
C THR A 474 1.05 19.15 10.91
N ILE A 475 1.35 17.87 10.69
CA ILE A 475 1.44 17.26 9.35
C ILE A 475 0.11 17.44 8.62
N TRP A 476 -0.97 17.06 9.27
CA TRP A 476 -2.30 16.98 8.66
C TRP A 476 -2.94 18.35 8.50
N LYS A 477 -2.70 19.26 9.45
CA LYS A 477 -3.05 20.68 9.33
C LYS A 477 -2.32 21.35 8.15
N ALA A 478 -1.01 21.12 8.02
CA ALA A 478 -0.21 21.67 6.93
C ALA A 478 -0.64 21.11 5.57
N MET A 479 -0.95 19.81 5.49
CA MET A 479 -1.48 19.19 4.28
C MET A 479 -2.82 19.81 3.87
N ALA A 480 -3.77 19.96 4.79
CA ALA A 480 -5.05 20.58 4.52
C ALA A 480 -4.90 22.05 4.08
N ALA A 481 -3.98 22.81 4.69
CA ALA A 481 -3.71 24.20 4.32
C ALA A 481 -3.12 24.37 2.90
N LYS A 482 -2.41 23.35 2.38
CA LYS A 482 -1.84 23.36 1.03
C LYS A 482 -2.82 22.89 -0.06
N LEU A 483 -3.92 22.24 0.32
CA LEU A 483 -4.98 21.82 -0.60
C LEU A 483 -5.97 22.96 -0.87
N PRO A 484 -6.82 22.89 -1.92
CA PRO A 484 -7.82 23.92 -2.19
C PRO A 484 -8.79 24.10 -1.00
N GLN A 485 -8.84 25.30 -0.42
CA GLN A 485 -9.57 25.54 0.83
C GLN A 485 -11.09 25.41 0.66
N ASN A 486 -11.61 25.65 -0.54
CA ASN A 486 -13.04 25.46 -0.85
C ASN A 486 -13.48 23.98 -0.82
N TRP A 487 -12.55 23.04 -0.74
CA TRP A 487 -12.85 21.61 -0.58
C TRP A 487 -13.19 21.23 0.86
N PHE A 488 -13.00 22.11 1.84
CA PHE A 488 -13.19 21.77 3.24
C PHE A 488 -14.35 22.54 3.87
N ARG A 489 -15.15 21.83 4.66
CA ARG A 489 -16.15 22.38 5.59
C ARG A 489 -15.87 21.83 6.97
N PHE A 490 -15.16 22.63 7.78
CA PHE A 490 -14.88 22.34 9.19
C PHE A 490 -16.08 22.72 10.06
N ASN A 491 -16.12 22.22 11.29
CA ASN A 491 -17.26 22.40 12.21
C ASN A 491 -18.60 21.86 11.67
N CYS A 492 -18.59 20.98 10.67
CA CYS A 492 -19.79 20.42 10.01
C CYS A 492 -19.93 18.94 10.39
N GLU A 493 -20.83 18.67 11.33
CA GLU A 493 -21.13 17.32 11.82
C GLU A 493 -22.17 16.64 10.95
N VAL A 494 -21.82 15.54 10.29
CA VAL A 494 -22.80 14.75 9.53
C VAL A 494 -23.74 14.02 10.48
N THR A 495 -25.04 14.29 10.36
CA THR A 495 -26.09 13.73 11.23
C THR A 495 -26.99 12.73 10.52
N ASN A 496 -27.08 12.81 9.18
CA ASN A 496 -27.93 11.91 8.39
C ASN A 496 -27.38 11.72 6.97
N VAL A 497 -27.61 10.53 6.40
CA VAL A 497 -27.26 10.21 5.01
C VAL A 497 -28.45 9.53 4.35
N ASN A 498 -29.12 10.25 3.46
CA ASN A 498 -30.19 9.69 2.65
C ASN A 498 -29.59 9.07 1.38
N PHE A 499 -29.51 7.74 1.35
CA PHE A 499 -28.92 7.01 0.23
C PHE A 499 -29.85 6.86 -0.99
N VAL A 500 -31.14 7.14 -0.84
CA VAL A 500 -32.12 7.11 -1.94
C VAL A 500 -32.00 8.38 -2.76
N ASP A 501 -32.05 9.53 -2.10
CA ASP A 501 -31.93 10.84 -2.73
C ASP A 501 -30.47 11.27 -2.94
N LYS A 502 -29.53 10.49 -2.39
CA LYS A 502 -28.08 10.76 -2.36
C LYS A 502 -27.74 12.13 -1.79
N VAL A 503 -28.25 12.40 -0.59
CA VAL A 503 -28.02 13.65 0.14
C VAL A 503 -27.41 13.37 1.51
N VAL A 504 -26.31 14.06 1.81
CA VAL A 504 -25.73 14.14 3.17
C VAL A 504 -26.26 15.38 3.87
N THR A 505 -26.74 15.21 5.11
CA THR A 505 -27.13 16.32 5.97
C THR A 505 -26.09 16.51 7.06
N CYS A 506 -25.59 17.75 7.21
CA CYS A 506 -24.71 18.13 8.32
C CYS A 506 -25.25 19.31 9.12
N VAL A 507 -24.79 19.42 10.36
CA VAL A 507 -24.98 20.57 11.22
C VAL A 507 -23.64 21.31 11.31
N GLU A 508 -23.57 22.51 10.74
CA GLU A 508 -22.43 23.41 10.84
C GLU A 508 -22.57 24.29 12.09
N LYS A 509 -21.60 24.19 13.00
CA LYS A 509 -21.55 25.04 14.18
C LYS A 509 -20.96 26.40 13.81
N THR A 510 -21.76 27.45 13.95
CA THR A 510 -21.34 28.84 13.71
C THR A 510 -21.56 29.70 14.96
N GLU A 511 -20.91 30.86 15.02
CA GLU A 511 -21.11 31.82 16.12
C GLU A 511 -22.57 32.31 16.19
N ASP A 512 -23.27 32.38 15.04
CA ASP A 512 -24.68 32.78 14.93
C ASP A 512 -25.67 31.64 15.26
N GLY A 513 -25.16 30.48 15.69
CA GLY A 513 -25.94 29.26 15.95
C GLY A 513 -25.74 28.15 14.92
N ASP A 514 -26.31 26.99 15.21
CA ASP A 514 -26.18 25.78 14.39
C ASP A 514 -26.98 25.89 13.08
N LYS A 515 -26.34 25.62 11.94
CA LYS A 515 -26.97 25.65 10.60
C LYS A 515 -27.04 24.24 10.02
N THR A 516 -28.23 23.83 9.57
CA THR A 516 -28.38 22.57 8.83
C THR A 516 -28.09 22.79 7.35
N ILE A 517 -27.19 21.99 6.79
CA ILE A 517 -26.72 22.08 5.40
C ILE A 517 -26.88 20.72 4.73
N HIS A 518 -27.23 20.75 3.44
CA HIS A 518 -27.40 19.56 2.61
C HIS A 518 -26.37 19.55 1.47
N PHE A 519 -25.80 18.37 1.21
CA PHE A 519 -24.84 18.14 0.13
C PHE A 519 -25.28 16.94 -0.71
N ASP A 520 -25.56 17.16 -1.99
CA ASP A 520 -25.76 16.07 -2.95
C ASP A 520 -24.44 15.36 -3.25
N TYR A 521 -24.51 14.06 -3.50
CA TYR A 521 -23.35 13.28 -3.90
C TYR A 521 -23.66 12.28 -5.02
N ASP A 522 -22.67 12.00 -5.85
CA ASP A 522 -22.68 10.83 -6.73
C ASP A 522 -22.01 9.65 -6.04
N ILE A 523 -20.89 9.94 -5.35
CA ILE A 523 -20.09 9.03 -4.54
C ILE A 523 -19.94 9.60 -3.12
N LEU A 524 -20.17 8.76 -2.11
CA LEU A 524 -19.91 9.09 -0.71
C LEU A 524 -18.73 8.28 -0.19
N ILE A 525 -17.69 8.96 0.29
CA ILE A 525 -16.55 8.34 0.95
C ILE A 525 -16.64 8.61 2.45
N ASN A 526 -16.89 7.57 3.24
CA ASN A 526 -16.93 7.67 4.69
C ASN A 526 -15.57 7.30 5.30
N THR A 527 -15.03 8.19 6.13
CA THR A 527 -13.85 7.90 6.96
C THR A 527 -14.15 7.94 8.47
N SER A 528 -15.39 8.30 8.83
CA SER A 528 -15.90 8.20 10.19
C SER A 528 -16.18 6.74 10.59
N PRO A 529 -16.44 6.44 11.88
CA PRO A 529 -16.76 5.09 12.30
C PRO A 529 -17.93 4.44 11.53
N LEU A 530 -17.71 3.22 11.04
CA LEU A 530 -18.67 2.49 10.19
C LEU A 530 -20.01 2.24 10.89
N ASP A 531 -20.01 2.03 12.20
CA ASP A 531 -21.21 1.87 13.01
C ASP A 531 -22.07 3.15 13.05
N LEU A 532 -21.43 4.33 13.13
CA LEU A 532 -22.13 5.62 13.02
C LEU A 532 -22.69 5.84 11.62
N LEU A 533 -21.93 5.52 10.56
CA LEU A 533 -22.44 5.57 9.19
C LEU A 533 -23.67 4.68 9.01
N ILE A 534 -23.66 3.46 9.57
CA ILE A 534 -24.81 2.54 9.50
C ILE A 534 -26.01 3.12 10.27
N LYS A 535 -25.80 3.80 11.40
CA LYS A 535 -26.88 4.49 12.12
C LYS A 535 -27.46 5.67 11.33
N HIS A 536 -26.61 6.45 10.65
CA HIS A 536 -27.02 7.61 9.86
C HIS A 536 -27.70 7.22 8.53
N THR A 537 -27.28 6.10 7.93
CA THR A 537 -27.86 5.60 6.66
C THR A 537 -29.07 4.70 6.88
N LYS A 538 -29.08 3.93 7.98
CA LYS A 538 -30.03 2.85 8.28
C LYS A 538 -30.17 1.82 7.14
N LEU A 539 -29.15 1.72 6.29
CA LEU A 539 -29.18 0.93 5.05
C LEU A 539 -29.07 -0.58 5.32
N CYS A 540 -28.45 -0.97 6.43
CA CYS A 540 -28.33 -2.37 6.83
C CYS A 540 -28.45 -2.52 8.35
N PRO A 541 -28.67 -3.74 8.87
CA PRO A 541 -28.72 -3.98 10.31
C PRO A 541 -27.45 -3.51 11.02
N GLU A 542 -27.61 -3.05 12.27
CA GLU A 542 -26.53 -2.55 13.11
C GLU A 542 -25.31 -3.48 13.12
N LEU A 543 -24.13 -2.87 13.16
CA LEU A 543 -22.87 -3.56 13.05
C LEU A 543 -22.50 -4.24 14.38
N ARG A 544 -22.22 -5.55 14.35
CA ARG A 544 -21.79 -6.31 15.52
C ARG A 544 -20.27 -6.35 15.63
N VAL A 545 -19.67 -5.19 15.85
CA VAL A 545 -18.23 -5.01 16.04
C VAL A 545 -17.95 -4.43 17.41
N GLN A 546 -16.74 -4.64 17.92
CA GLN A 546 -16.32 -4.09 19.21
C GLN A 546 -15.22 -3.04 19.03
N ARG A 547 -15.17 -2.11 19.98
CA ARG A 547 -14.11 -1.10 20.13
C ARG A 547 -13.76 -0.93 21.59
N SER A 548 -12.57 -0.41 21.88
CA SER A 548 -12.25 0.16 23.19
C SER A 548 -12.44 1.68 23.18
N LYS A 549 -12.65 2.26 24.36
CA LYS A 549 -12.40 3.67 24.60
C LYS A 549 -11.00 3.82 25.23
N VAL A 550 -10.31 4.92 24.94
CA VAL A 550 -8.96 5.16 25.44
C VAL A 550 -8.90 6.53 26.09
N PHE A 551 -8.43 6.60 27.32
CA PHE A 551 -8.07 7.85 27.95
C PHE A 551 -6.61 8.14 27.67
N ILE A 552 -6.35 9.37 27.21
CA ILE A 552 -5.01 9.91 27.07
C ILE A 552 -4.76 10.76 28.30
N VAL A 553 -3.67 10.49 29.02
CA VAL A 553 -3.26 11.28 30.19
C VAL A 553 -1.83 11.77 29.99
N GLY A 554 -1.68 13.08 29.80
CA GLY A 554 -0.40 13.76 29.68
C GLY A 554 0.05 14.33 31.02
N VAL A 555 1.31 14.12 31.38
CA VAL A 555 1.91 14.70 32.59
C VAL A 555 3.13 15.52 32.21
N GLY A 556 3.03 16.83 32.35
CA GLY A 556 4.13 17.78 32.16
C GLY A 556 4.93 17.91 33.45
N LEU A 557 6.25 17.78 33.36
CA LEU A 557 7.15 17.61 34.50
C LEU A 557 8.34 18.58 34.44
N LYS A 558 8.79 19.06 35.60
CA LYS A 558 10.07 19.77 35.77
C LYS A 558 11.23 18.77 35.67
N LYS A 559 12.33 19.21 35.05
CA LYS A 559 13.62 18.51 35.15
C LYS A 559 14.10 18.43 36.62
N PRO A 560 14.94 17.43 36.97
CA PRO A 560 15.58 16.46 36.09
C PRO A 560 14.61 15.37 35.59
N LEU A 561 14.89 14.86 34.40
CA LEU A 561 14.27 13.64 33.89
C LEU A 561 14.89 12.44 34.64
N THR A 562 14.12 11.39 34.91
CA THR A 562 14.63 10.19 35.60
C THR A 562 15.52 9.35 34.69
N ASP A 563 16.76 9.09 35.11
CA ASP A 563 17.86 8.53 34.29
C ASP A 563 17.47 7.36 33.36
N PHE A 564 16.71 6.37 33.86
CA PHE A 564 16.34 5.21 33.04
C PHE A 564 15.38 5.53 31.88
N LEU A 565 14.72 6.69 31.90
CA LEU A 565 13.79 7.17 30.87
C LEU A 565 14.48 7.98 29.78
N GLU A 566 15.73 8.43 29.98
CA GLU A 566 16.37 9.47 29.15
C GLU A 566 16.44 9.09 27.69
N ASN A 567 16.79 7.82 27.42
CA ASN A 567 16.97 7.30 26.07
C ASN A 567 15.78 6.46 25.59
N LEU A 568 14.68 6.41 26.34
CA LEU A 568 13.52 5.58 26.00
C LEU A 568 12.52 6.31 25.12
N THR A 569 11.90 5.59 24.19
CA THR A 569 10.78 6.11 23.41
C THR A 569 9.46 5.82 24.13
N TRP A 570 9.17 4.56 24.39
CA TRP A 570 7.98 4.15 25.14
C TRP A 570 8.19 2.84 25.89
N LEU A 571 7.32 2.61 26.87
CA LEU A 571 7.25 1.43 27.71
C LEU A 571 5.93 0.71 27.52
N TYR A 572 5.97 -0.62 27.44
CA TYR A 572 4.79 -1.48 27.50
C TYR A 572 4.60 -2.00 28.92
N ILE A 573 3.39 -1.85 29.46
CA ILE A 573 3.09 -2.10 30.86
C ILE A 573 1.96 -3.15 30.97
N PRO A 574 2.27 -4.46 30.98
CA PRO A 574 1.30 -5.53 31.21
C PRO A 574 0.68 -5.52 32.62
N ASP A 575 1.34 -4.91 33.61
CA ASP A 575 0.89 -4.85 35.00
C ASP A 575 -0.56 -4.35 35.14
N LEU A 576 -1.46 -5.19 35.68
CA LEU A 576 -2.88 -4.87 35.83
C LEU A 576 -3.17 -3.87 36.96
N ASP A 577 -2.20 -3.63 37.85
CA ASP A 577 -2.37 -2.71 38.98
C ASP A 577 -2.29 -1.23 38.57
N VAL A 578 -1.90 -0.93 37.34
CA VAL A 578 -1.84 0.43 36.79
C VAL A 578 -2.73 0.55 35.55
N PRO A 579 -3.38 1.72 35.31
CA PRO A 579 -4.42 1.81 34.29
C PRO A 579 -3.88 1.87 32.84
N PHE A 580 -2.63 2.29 32.65
CA PHE A 580 -2.04 2.53 31.33
C PHE A 580 -1.37 1.28 30.75
N TYR A 581 -1.64 0.92 29.50
CA TYR A 581 -0.89 -0.15 28.82
C TYR A 581 0.43 0.33 28.21
N ARG A 582 0.53 1.64 27.94
CA ARG A 582 1.70 2.27 27.34
C ARG A 582 1.97 3.62 28.00
N VAL A 583 3.25 3.88 28.24
CA VAL A 583 3.78 5.18 28.65
C VAL A 583 4.82 5.61 27.64
N THR A 584 4.70 6.83 27.12
CA THR A 584 5.65 7.41 26.17
C THR A 584 6.33 8.60 26.78
N ILE A 585 7.65 8.68 26.61
CA ILE A 585 8.44 9.86 26.97
C ILE A 585 8.32 10.84 25.80
N LEU A 586 7.20 11.55 25.74
CA LEU A 586 6.79 12.29 24.55
C LEU A 586 7.78 13.41 24.19
N SER A 587 8.39 14.03 25.21
CA SER A 587 9.45 15.03 25.05
C SER A 587 10.73 14.50 24.38
N ASN A 588 10.92 13.18 24.27
CA ASN A 588 12.07 12.62 23.56
C ASN A 588 11.89 12.63 22.04
N PHE A 589 10.71 12.99 21.52
CA PHE A 589 10.44 12.97 20.08
C PHE A 589 10.66 14.31 19.38
N GLY A 590 10.65 15.42 20.13
CA GLY A 590 10.74 16.77 19.60
C GLY A 590 10.25 17.82 20.60
N ASP A 591 9.85 18.98 20.11
CA ASP A 591 9.48 20.12 20.94
C ASP A 591 8.03 20.01 21.44
N PHE A 592 7.83 19.12 22.43
CA PHE A 592 6.53 18.86 23.08
C PHE A 592 6.27 19.64 24.35
N THR A 593 7.27 20.41 24.81
CA THR A 593 7.19 21.17 26.06
C THR A 593 7.35 22.65 25.77
N PRO A 594 6.84 23.55 26.62
CA PRO A 594 6.99 24.99 26.43
C PRO A 594 8.45 25.47 26.49
N ASP A 595 9.30 24.74 27.22
CA ASP A 595 10.74 25.01 27.35
C ASP A 595 11.48 23.69 27.65
N SER A 596 12.10 23.10 26.61
CA SER A 596 12.79 21.79 26.70
C SER A 596 14.03 21.81 27.57
N SER A 597 14.54 23.00 27.94
CA SER A 597 15.63 23.13 28.92
C SER A 597 15.15 22.91 30.36
N LYS A 598 13.87 23.15 30.64
CA LYS A 598 13.29 23.11 32.00
C LYS A 598 12.30 21.96 32.22
N TYR A 599 11.65 21.50 31.16
CA TYR A 599 10.54 20.57 31.26
C TYR A 599 10.73 19.31 30.40
N TRP A 600 9.98 18.28 30.73
CA TRP A 600 9.83 17.03 29.98
C TRP A 600 8.39 16.51 30.16
N SER A 601 7.98 15.49 29.41
CA SER A 601 6.59 15.02 29.46
C SER A 601 6.43 13.51 29.26
N LEU A 602 5.42 12.96 29.94
CA LEU A 602 4.95 11.59 29.79
C LEU A 602 3.54 11.58 29.22
N LEU A 603 3.27 10.65 28.30
CA LEU A 603 1.93 10.39 27.76
C LEU A 603 1.52 8.96 28.10
N CYS A 604 0.42 8.81 28.81
CA CYS A 604 -0.17 7.53 29.18
C CYS A 604 -1.39 7.22 28.31
N GLU A 605 -1.50 5.97 27.88
CA GLU A 605 -2.68 5.46 27.20
C GLU A 605 -3.36 4.40 28.05
N CYS A 606 -4.61 4.66 28.43
CA CYS A 606 -5.40 3.81 29.32
C CYS A 606 -6.65 3.28 28.61
N GLY A 607 -6.63 2.00 28.23
CA GLY A 607 -7.76 1.35 27.56
C GLY A 607 -8.85 0.95 28.54
N ARG A 608 -10.11 1.21 28.19
CA ARG A 608 -11.32 0.81 28.94
C ARG A 608 -12.39 0.26 28.01
N LYS A 609 -13.24 -0.61 28.56
CA LYS A 609 -14.45 -1.07 27.86
C LYS A 609 -15.38 0.12 27.62
N VAL A 610 -16.23 0.04 26.61
CA VAL A 610 -17.10 1.15 26.20
C VAL A 610 -18.12 1.51 27.30
N ASP A 611 -18.61 0.49 28.01
CA ASP A 611 -19.61 0.55 29.07
C ASP A 611 -19.03 0.77 30.48
N ASP A 612 -17.70 0.83 30.60
CA ASP A 612 -17.05 1.14 31.87
C ASP A 612 -17.47 2.54 32.35
N PRO A 613 -18.09 2.70 33.53
CA PRO A 613 -18.58 4.00 33.99
C PRO A 613 -17.46 4.95 34.45
N VAL A 614 -16.20 4.49 34.48
CA VAL A 614 -15.07 5.29 34.97
C VAL A 614 -14.95 6.62 34.23
N THR A 615 -14.77 7.67 35.01
CA THR A 615 -14.64 9.05 34.56
C THR A 615 -13.22 9.35 34.11
N GLU A 616 -13.07 10.42 33.33
CA GLU A 616 -11.76 10.92 32.91
C GLU A 616 -10.89 11.33 34.10
N GLU A 617 -11.49 11.95 35.12
CA GLU A 617 -10.82 12.36 36.34
C GLU A 617 -10.28 11.17 37.15
N GLU A 618 -11.07 10.11 37.32
CA GLU A 618 -10.64 8.90 38.01
C GLU A 618 -9.45 8.23 37.30
N ILE A 619 -9.48 8.15 35.96
CA ILE A 619 -8.36 7.59 35.19
C ILE A 619 -7.13 8.48 35.23
N ARG A 620 -7.31 9.80 35.15
CA ARG A 620 -6.21 10.77 35.30
C ARG A 620 -5.49 10.58 36.63
N ASN A 621 -6.24 10.52 37.72
CA ASN A 621 -5.68 10.34 39.06
C ASN A 621 -5.01 8.96 39.19
N ALA A 622 -5.66 7.89 38.75
CA ALA A 622 -5.09 6.55 38.77
C ALA A 622 -3.81 6.43 37.92
N ALA A 623 -3.72 7.14 36.79
CA ALA A 623 -2.52 7.15 35.96
C ALA A 623 -1.37 7.87 36.67
N ILE A 624 -1.61 9.01 37.31
CA ILE A 624 -0.59 9.73 38.11
C ILE A 624 -0.07 8.82 39.24
N GLU A 625 -0.97 8.20 40.01
CA GLU A 625 -0.58 7.29 41.08
C GLU A 625 0.19 6.07 40.56
N GLY A 626 -0.23 5.53 39.41
CA GLY A 626 0.48 4.44 38.74
C GLY A 626 1.90 4.83 38.34
N LEU A 627 2.11 6.02 37.76
CA LEU A 627 3.44 6.51 37.38
C LEU A 627 4.35 6.73 38.60
N LEU A 628 3.79 7.22 39.71
CA LEU A 628 4.50 7.38 40.98
C LEU A 628 4.88 6.03 41.59
N ARG A 629 3.96 5.05 41.60
CA ARG A 629 4.25 3.66 42.02
C ARG A 629 5.35 3.03 41.18
N LYS A 630 5.39 3.37 39.88
CA LYS A 630 6.46 2.96 38.95
C LYS A 630 7.73 3.79 39.07
N LYS A 631 7.82 4.72 40.03
CA LYS A 631 9.00 5.57 40.32
C LYS A 631 9.52 6.30 39.08
N MET A 632 8.61 6.69 38.17
CA MET A 632 8.96 7.39 36.94
C MET A 632 9.23 8.88 37.14
N PHE A 633 8.71 9.48 38.21
CA PHE A 633 8.97 10.86 38.62
C PHE A 633 8.60 11.05 40.10
N LYS A 634 8.90 12.22 40.69
CA LYS A 634 8.45 12.65 42.02
C LYS A 634 7.29 13.63 41.92
N ARG A 635 6.31 13.55 42.83
CA ARG A 635 5.04 14.31 42.73
C ARG A 635 5.23 15.83 42.60
N ASP A 636 6.24 16.39 43.25
CA ASP A 636 6.58 17.82 43.21
C ASP A 636 7.10 18.30 41.84
N GLN A 637 7.43 17.38 40.93
CA GLN A 637 7.83 17.71 39.55
C GLN A 637 6.64 18.05 38.65
N ILE A 638 5.40 17.69 39.00
CA ILE A 638 4.22 17.93 38.15
C ILE A 638 3.97 19.43 37.98
N VAL A 639 3.82 19.88 36.73
CA VAL A 639 3.48 21.27 36.37
C VAL A 639 2.25 21.41 35.49
N SER A 640 1.92 20.38 34.73
CA SER A 640 0.70 20.31 33.93
C SER A 640 0.18 18.88 33.93
N VAL A 641 -1.14 18.73 33.92
CA VAL A 641 -1.81 17.45 33.69
C VAL A 641 -2.88 17.69 32.65
N TYR A 642 -2.80 16.94 31.56
CA TYR A 642 -3.79 16.91 30.50
C TYR A 642 -4.51 15.56 30.52
N SER A 643 -5.80 15.57 30.28
CA SER A 643 -6.57 14.35 30.06
C SER A 643 -7.61 14.56 28.97
N THR A 644 -7.88 13.51 28.20
CA THR A 644 -9.01 13.48 27.27
C THR A 644 -9.47 12.05 27.01
N LEU A 645 -10.76 11.86 26.76
CA LEU A 645 -11.33 10.59 26.32
C LEU A 645 -11.41 10.52 24.79
N LEU A 646 -10.86 9.45 24.24
CA LEU A 646 -11.12 8.99 22.87
C LEU A 646 -12.21 7.91 22.90
N PRO A 647 -13.46 8.22 22.49
CA PRO A 647 -14.53 7.22 22.51
C PRO A 647 -14.21 6.05 21.57
N TYR A 648 -13.58 6.33 20.43
CA TYR A 648 -13.12 5.35 19.47
C TYR A 648 -11.60 5.22 19.57
N GLY A 649 -11.14 4.36 20.49
CA GLY A 649 -9.71 4.08 20.72
C GLY A 649 -9.17 3.05 19.72
N TYR A 650 -9.48 1.77 19.92
CA TYR A 650 -9.06 0.68 19.03
C TYR A 650 -10.25 -0.08 18.40
N PRO A 651 -10.25 -0.35 17.08
CA PRO A 651 -11.17 -1.30 16.46
C PRO A 651 -10.73 -2.73 16.83
N ILE A 652 -11.49 -3.41 17.69
CA ILE A 652 -11.08 -4.70 18.25
C ILE A 652 -11.23 -5.80 17.18
N PRO A 653 -10.17 -6.59 16.91
CA PRO A 653 -10.21 -7.68 15.93
C PRO A 653 -10.90 -8.93 16.48
N THR A 654 -12.20 -8.82 16.76
CA THR A 654 -12.99 -9.95 17.26
C THR A 654 -13.13 -11.08 16.23
N ILE A 655 -13.46 -12.29 16.68
CA ILE A 655 -13.66 -13.47 15.82
C ILE A 655 -14.57 -13.19 14.61
N ARG A 656 -15.67 -12.46 14.83
CA ARG A 656 -16.69 -12.21 13.80
C ARG A 656 -16.52 -10.90 13.02
N ARG A 657 -15.52 -10.08 13.37
CA ARG A 657 -15.33 -8.74 12.78
C ARG A 657 -15.38 -8.75 11.26
N ASP A 658 -14.58 -9.58 10.60
CA ASP A 658 -14.43 -9.56 9.14
C ASP A 658 -15.72 -9.90 8.41
N ILE A 659 -16.52 -10.82 8.96
CA ILE A 659 -17.82 -11.20 8.40
C ILE A 659 -18.79 -10.02 8.49
N GLU A 660 -18.86 -9.35 9.64
CA GLU A 660 -19.77 -8.22 9.84
C GLU A 660 -19.37 -7.00 9.00
N VAL A 661 -18.07 -6.71 8.89
CA VAL A 661 -17.55 -5.62 8.05
C VAL A 661 -17.79 -5.91 6.57
N ALA A 662 -17.53 -7.13 6.10
CA ALA A 662 -17.79 -7.51 4.70
C ALA A 662 -19.29 -7.43 4.37
N ARG A 663 -20.17 -7.84 5.29
CA ARG A 663 -21.62 -7.69 5.15
C ARG A 663 -22.02 -6.23 4.94
N ALA A 664 -21.50 -5.32 5.74
CA ALA A 664 -21.80 -3.89 5.62
C ALA A 664 -21.29 -3.31 4.30
N HIS A 665 -20.04 -3.56 3.92
CA HIS A 665 -19.47 -3.09 2.65
C HIS A 665 -20.26 -3.59 1.44
N LYS A 666 -20.72 -4.85 1.45
CA LYS A 666 -21.55 -5.41 0.37
C LYS A 666 -22.80 -4.57 0.08
N VAL A 667 -23.40 -4.01 1.12
CA VAL A 667 -24.63 -3.22 0.99
C VAL A 667 -24.29 -1.78 0.65
N LEU A 668 -23.34 -1.16 1.38
CA LEU A 668 -22.94 0.24 1.16
C LEU A 668 -22.42 0.48 -0.26
N GLU A 669 -21.54 -0.38 -0.78
CA GLU A 669 -20.93 -0.17 -2.09
C GLU A 669 -21.93 -0.31 -3.26
N LYS A 670 -23.10 -0.97 -3.05
CA LYS A 670 -24.18 -0.97 -4.05
C LYS A 670 -24.84 0.39 -4.23
N HIS A 671 -24.72 1.27 -3.23
CA HIS A 671 -25.28 2.61 -3.22
C HIS A 671 -24.20 3.69 -3.40
N SER A 672 -23.04 3.32 -3.95
CA SER A 672 -21.89 4.22 -4.12
C SER A 672 -21.40 4.85 -2.82
N ILE A 673 -21.52 4.11 -1.71
CA ILE A 673 -20.99 4.50 -0.40
C ILE A 673 -19.80 3.62 -0.06
N TYR A 674 -18.63 4.24 0.12
CA TYR A 674 -17.37 3.55 0.39
C TYR A 674 -16.83 3.95 1.76
N SER A 675 -16.69 3.00 2.67
CA SER A 675 -16.21 3.27 4.04
C SER A 675 -14.80 2.75 4.26
N ARG A 676 -13.85 3.61 4.64
CA ARG A 676 -12.40 3.30 4.77
C ARG A 676 -11.77 3.98 5.98
N GLY A 677 -10.53 3.63 6.29
CA GLY A 677 -9.77 4.17 7.42
C GLY A 677 -9.90 3.34 8.69
N ARG A 678 -9.37 3.84 9.82
CA ARG A 678 -9.24 3.08 11.08
C ARG A 678 -10.57 2.49 11.56
N PHE A 679 -11.60 3.34 11.67
CA PHE A 679 -12.94 2.91 12.09
C PHE A 679 -13.94 2.85 10.93
N GLY A 680 -13.69 3.52 9.80
CA GLY A 680 -14.51 3.32 8.61
C GLY A 680 -14.30 1.94 7.97
N GLY A 681 -13.09 1.37 8.09
CA GLY A 681 -12.78 0.00 7.68
C GLY A 681 -12.73 -1.03 8.82
N TRP A 682 -12.60 -0.59 10.07
CA TRP A 682 -12.53 -1.42 11.30
C TRP A 682 -11.40 -2.46 11.36
N LYS A 683 -10.42 -2.43 10.45
CA LYS A 683 -9.31 -3.40 10.40
C LYS A 683 -8.05 -2.81 11.03
N TYR A 684 -7.81 -3.16 12.30
CA TYR A 684 -6.65 -2.66 13.05
C TYR A 684 -5.32 -2.84 12.32
N GLU A 685 -5.10 -4.01 11.73
CA GLU A 685 -3.90 -4.36 10.99
C GLU A 685 -3.58 -3.35 9.88
N ALA A 686 -4.61 -2.76 9.26
CA ALA A 686 -4.54 -1.75 8.21
C ALA A 686 -5.00 -0.35 8.69
N SER A 687 -4.69 0.04 9.94
CA SER A 687 -5.23 1.28 10.54
C SER A 687 -4.22 2.30 11.06
N ASN A 688 -2.94 2.13 10.71
CA ASN A 688 -1.93 3.15 10.99
C ASN A 688 -2.15 4.37 10.09
N GLN A 689 -1.46 5.48 10.35
CA GLN A 689 -1.58 6.73 9.58
C GLN A 689 -1.36 6.53 8.08
N ASP A 690 -0.28 5.84 7.74
CA ASP A 690 0.11 5.52 6.38
C ASP A 690 -0.90 4.57 5.72
N HIS A 691 -1.36 3.54 6.45
CA HIS A 691 -2.39 2.65 5.94
C HIS A 691 -3.68 3.41 5.62
N CYS A 692 -4.12 4.27 6.55
CA CYS A 692 -5.31 5.09 6.40
C CYS A 692 -5.18 6.03 5.21
N PHE A 693 -4.04 6.69 5.03
CA PHE A 693 -3.76 7.57 3.91
C PHE A 693 -3.77 6.84 2.57
N ILE A 694 -3.09 5.69 2.49
CA ILE A 694 -3.03 4.87 1.29
C ILE A 694 -4.40 4.31 0.92
N GLN A 695 -5.26 3.96 1.90
CA GLN A 695 -6.65 3.61 1.61
C GLN A 695 -7.42 4.72 0.89
N GLY A 696 -7.21 5.98 1.29
CA GLY A 696 -7.82 7.12 0.60
C GLY A 696 -7.34 7.25 -0.84
N LYS A 697 -6.02 7.11 -1.06
CA LYS A 697 -5.40 7.11 -2.40
C LYS A 697 -5.96 5.98 -3.27
N GLU A 698 -5.92 4.73 -2.79
CA GLU A 698 -6.35 3.55 -3.54
C GLU A 698 -7.84 3.62 -3.88
N LEU A 699 -8.67 4.18 -2.99
CA LEU A 699 -10.09 4.35 -3.26
C LEU A 699 -10.34 5.36 -4.40
N VAL A 700 -9.58 6.46 -4.47
CA VAL A 700 -9.69 7.40 -5.61
C VAL A 700 -9.31 6.70 -6.92
N ASP A 701 -8.24 5.90 -6.92
CA ASP A 701 -7.83 5.16 -8.12
C ASP A 701 -8.87 4.11 -8.52
N ARG A 702 -9.49 3.44 -7.56
CA ARG A 702 -10.63 2.54 -7.81
C ARG A 702 -11.81 3.28 -8.45
N ILE A 703 -12.19 4.45 -7.93
CA ILE A 703 -13.34 5.20 -8.42
C ILE A 703 -13.09 5.74 -9.85
N LEU A 704 -11.89 6.24 -10.13
CA LEU A 704 -11.59 6.90 -11.40
C LEU A 704 -11.05 5.97 -12.49
N PHE A 705 -10.37 4.89 -12.10
CA PHE A 705 -9.63 4.01 -13.02
C PHE A 705 -9.97 2.54 -12.88
N ASP A 706 -10.89 2.18 -11.98
CA ASP A 706 -11.25 0.78 -11.66
C ASP A 706 -10.03 -0.05 -11.17
N GLU A 707 -9.03 0.61 -10.59
CA GLU A 707 -7.88 -0.07 -10.01
C GLU A 707 -8.26 -0.79 -8.71
N PRO A 708 -7.80 -2.04 -8.49
CA PRO A 708 -8.10 -2.77 -7.27
C PRO A 708 -7.34 -2.22 -6.05
N GLU A 709 -8.06 -2.01 -4.95
CA GLU A 709 -7.50 -1.69 -3.63
C GLU A 709 -6.63 -2.86 -3.14
N GLN A 710 -5.34 -2.61 -2.94
CA GLN A 710 -4.36 -3.64 -2.57
C GLN A 710 -4.23 -3.77 -1.06
N LEU A 711 -4.26 -2.64 -0.35
CA LEU A 711 -4.06 -2.58 1.08
C LEU A 711 -5.31 -3.02 1.85
N TYR A 712 -6.45 -2.40 1.56
CA TYR A 712 -7.68 -2.67 2.28
C TYR A 712 -8.57 -3.66 1.54
N LYS A 713 -8.64 -4.88 2.07
CA LYS A 713 -9.51 -5.92 1.54
C LYS A 713 -10.86 -5.86 2.24
N THR A 714 -11.91 -5.51 1.50
CA THR A 714 -13.30 -5.45 2.00
C THR A 714 -13.85 -6.82 2.41
N GLY A 715 -13.25 -7.91 1.91
CA GLY A 715 -13.79 -9.28 2.06
C GLY A 715 -14.86 -9.62 1.03
N LEU A 716 -15.19 -8.70 0.13
CA LEU A 716 -15.93 -8.99 -1.09
C LEU A 716 -14.93 -9.61 -2.07
N ALA A 717 -15.24 -10.78 -2.64
CA ALA A 717 -14.45 -11.27 -3.76
C ALA A 717 -14.40 -10.17 -4.83
N ALA A 718 -13.21 -9.86 -5.34
CA ALA A 718 -13.08 -8.95 -6.48
C ALA A 718 -14.02 -9.49 -7.56
N LYS A 719 -14.95 -8.66 -8.05
CA LYS A 719 -15.80 -9.06 -9.16
C LYS A 719 -14.87 -9.54 -10.27
N GLU A 720 -14.99 -10.82 -10.62
CA GLU A 720 -14.38 -11.37 -11.82
C GLU A 720 -14.89 -10.52 -12.99
N GLY A 721 -13.96 -9.80 -13.61
CA GLY A 721 -14.17 -8.96 -14.79
C GLY A 721 -13.08 -9.25 -15.80
#